data_AF-A0AA39JSM1-F1
#
_entry.id   AF-A0AA39JSM1-F1
#
_cell.length_a   1.000
_cell.length_b   1.000
_cell.length_c   1.000
_cell.angle_alpha   90.00
_cell.angle_beta   90.00
_cell.angle_gamma   90.00
#
_symmetry.space_group_name_H-M   'P 1'
#
loop_
_entity.id
_entity.type
_entity.pdbx_description
1 polymer ?
#
loop_
_entity_poly.entity_id
_entity_poly.type
_entity_poly.pdbx_seq_one_letter_code
_entity_poly.pdbx_strand_id
1 'polypeptide(L)'
;MGQVLSAIKSLLRVLFKSSSNHDDLSTEEGQARRDFVEGDMSIPQIENIALVSNDLSTEGGLERRAFVGGDTPDLRKRETFALVIGINKYQWVPNEYLQGAVRDAENFKSYLLEYRRVPAANVFNLRDEQATRSAIIQKFRDLERNPRIIPGEAAIIIYFAGHGAVARKPTTWTNWETPSGNVEMLCPADINAPDANGKVIEGIPDRTISRLLLDLSKAKGNNITLILDCCHAAGMNRGYGNSESRSRNFQGIQNLSPTCDEHIYSHTTSSQDNGVSGFSNSFFRSHVLLAACKHGQTAREQNREGVFTKALLRALKELSPGDPPPTYLSLIKHLTDMPHDQTPQLDGKYVRRRLFDCWQEPASNSMIPCHKGNRKRWPSSLILHAGLLHGIEKDSTFEIFESEAPPKMKAPVATLKVTEVENAISRLMLTSPDSDIFTVNTRQPLWYARLRNTSGRLKIYCDDRGVLAWIPTDSDESRLTVPVISVSTPEEADLCLTVKDNTVFFHRGKRISEFSSCFPCYPSCPVHARADTRDFINHYAHFTSHLAAKSPVPITDFVAIKMIKLDDTGESDSEVVLTPAKNGAHTEVVVDTSIPFPDRDHYGFTIYNRCGVELYIYLLYLDATKSEIDAWYSSRKGQNEGSVDSCLGKELNSKLTLGHGSSAMQPLTFDVPDGQDEDVCFIKIFVTTKAVDIGPIEQPESPRADGKLRSAMLVPKKIATPSGLKWASKTITIVSKRNKNVISKAKSKPPMP
;
A
#
# COMPACT_ATOMS: atom_id res chain seq x y z
N MET A 1 21.29 -6.51 -48.39
CA MET A 1 21.80 -6.88 -47.05
C MET A 1 23.30 -6.59 -46.83
N GLY A 2 24.05 -6.13 -47.85
CA GLY A 2 25.50 -5.83 -47.74
C GLY A 2 25.89 -4.37 -47.41
N GLN A 3 24.95 -3.41 -47.37
CA GLN A 3 25.28 -1.99 -47.13
C GLN A 3 25.07 -1.50 -45.68
N VAL A 4 24.38 -2.26 -44.82
CA VAL A 4 24.17 -1.87 -43.40
C VAL A 4 25.31 -2.37 -42.49
N LEU A 5 25.97 -3.47 -42.86
CA LEU A 5 27.13 -4.01 -42.14
C LEU A 5 28.43 -3.21 -42.36
N SER A 6 28.49 -2.39 -43.41
CA SER A 6 29.64 -1.51 -43.72
C SER A 6 29.66 -0.25 -42.85
N ALA A 7 28.48 0.32 -42.53
CA ALA A 7 28.39 1.52 -41.70
C ALA A 7 28.73 1.26 -40.21
N ILE A 8 28.37 0.07 -39.70
CA ILE A 8 28.63 -0.29 -38.29
C ILE A 8 30.11 -0.60 -38.05
N LYS A 9 30.85 -1.12 -39.05
CA LYS A 9 32.31 -1.32 -38.97
C LYS A 9 33.12 -0.02 -39.09
N SER A 10 32.54 1.04 -39.66
CA SER A 10 33.18 2.36 -39.77
C SER A 10 33.15 3.13 -38.44
N LEU A 11 32.07 2.99 -37.66
CA LEU A 11 31.92 3.70 -36.37
C LEU A 11 32.85 3.17 -35.27
N LEU A 12 33.17 1.87 -35.29
CA LEU A 12 34.03 1.24 -34.30
C LEU A 12 35.54 1.46 -34.52
N ARG A 13 35.94 2.01 -35.68
CA ARG A 13 37.35 2.35 -35.97
C ARG A 13 37.77 3.75 -35.52
N VAL A 14 36.84 4.59 -35.04
CA VAL A 14 37.15 5.95 -34.58
C VAL A 14 37.49 5.99 -33.08
N LEU A 15 37.14 4.97 -32.30
CA LEU A 15 37.23 5.03 -30.83
C LEU A 15 38.52 4.45 -30.22
N PHE A 16 39.41 3.84 -31.01
CA PHE A 16 40.66 3.29 -30.46
C PHE A 16 41.83 3.47 -31.42
N LYS A 17 42.47 4.66 -31.37
CA LYS A 17 43.91 4.80 -31.64
C LYS A 17 44.45 6.16 -31.13
N SER A 18 45.18 6.09 -30.02
CA SER A 18 46.41 6.84 -29.74
C SER A 18 47.19 6.03 -28.70
N SER A 19 48.45 5.69 -28.80
CA SER A 19 49.47 5.90 -29.83
C SER A 19 50.75 5.19 -29.34
N SER A 20 51.42 4.48 -30.27
CA SER A 20 52.88 4.41 -30.48
C SER A 20 53.84 3.94 -29.36
N ASN A 21 54.90 3.15 -29.57
CA ASN A 21 55.64 2.75 -30.78
C ASN A 21 56.61 1.57 -30.51
N HIS A 22 56.87 0.80 -31.58
CA HIS A 22 58.10 0.14 -32.05
C HIS A 22 58.92 -0.80 -31.13
N ASP A 23 58.99 -2.11 -31.46
CA ASP A 23 60.00 -2.84 -32.28
C ASP A 23 61.19 -3.27 -31.38
N ASP A 24 61.81 -4.44 -31.43
CA ASP A 24 61.90 -5.54 -32.40
C ASP A 24 62.63 -6.74 -31.72
N LEU A 25 62.67 -7.89 -32.42
CA LEU A 25 63.70 -8.99 -32.34
C LEU A 25 63.65 -10.08 -31.22
N SER A 26 63.16 -11.26 -31.64
CA SER A 26 63.77 -12.61 -31.70
C SER A 26 64.82 -13.14 -30.68
N THR A 27 64.81 -14.49 -30.60
CA THR A 27 65.76 -15.50 -30.05
C THR A 27 65.63 -15.81 -28.56
N GLU A 28 65.54 -17.03 -28.01
CA GLU A 28 65.92 -18.45 -28.27
C GLU A 28 66.71 -18.92 -27.01
N GLU A 29 66.50 -20.18 -26.58
CA GLU A 29 67.27 -20.93 -25.56
C GLU A 29 67.15 -20.45 -24.08
N GLY A 30 67.22 -21.25 -23.02
CA GLY A 30 67.62 -22.64 -22.84
C GLY A 30 68.26 -22.77 -21.45
N GLN A 31 67.75 -23.72 -20.64
CA GLN A 31 68.48 -24.48 -19.61
C GLN A 31 69.07 -23.82 -18.32
N ALA A 32 68.55 -24.38 -17.21
CA ALA A 32 69.30 -25.14 -16.19
C ALA A 32 69.85 -24.44 -14.90
N ARG A 33 69.30 -24.93 -13.78
CA ARG A 33 69.96 -25.61 -12.63
C ARG A 33 70.76 -24.81 -11.58
N ARG A 34 70.35 -25.14 -10.34
CA ARG A 34 71.08 -25.41 -9.08
C ARG A 34 71.25 -24.30 -8.04
N ASP A 35 70.52 -24.54 -6.95
CA ASP A 35 70.96 -24.69 -5.55
C ASP A 35 71.70 -23.53 -4.87
N PHE A 36 71.08 -22.98 -3.81
CA PHE A 36 71.78 -22.61 -2.57
C PHE A 36 70.85 -22.78 -1.35
N VAL A 37 71.48 -23.15 -0.25
CA VAL A 37 70.97 -23.84 0.97
C VAL A 37 70.81 -22.87 2.16
N GLU A 38 69.83 -23.20 3.03
CA GLU A 38 69.60 -22.93 4.48
C GLU A 38 69.89 -21.56 5.15
N GLY A 39 69.03 -21.22 6.14
CA GLY A 39 69.38 -20.27 7.20
C GLY A 39 68.25 -19.61 8.00
N ASP A 40 67.44 -20.41 8.69
CA ASP A 40 66.99 -20.30 10.11
C ASP A 40 66.39 -19.02 10.79
N MET A 41 65.50 -19.34 11.76
CA MET A 41 65.13 -18.64 13.01
C MET A 41 63.97 -17.60 13.14
N SER A 42 62.86 -18.14 13.67
CA SER A 42 62.25 -17.85 15.00
C SER A 42 61.19 -16.75 15.22
N ILE A 43 60.15 -17.19 15.95
CA ILE A 43 58.94 -16.54 16.48
C ILE A 43 59.20 -16.10 17.94
N PRO A 44 58.38 -15.19 18.52
CA PRO A 44 57.92 -15.44 19.89
C PRO A 44 56.40 -15.30 20.11
N GLN A 45 55.88 -16.20 20.95
CA GLN A 45 54.59 -16.17 21.66
C GLN A 45 54.73 -15.48 23.03
N ILE A 46 53.65 -14.88 23.55
CA ILE A 46 53.32 -14.72 25.00
C ILE A 46 51.78 -14.66 25.08
N GLU A 47 51.04 -15.68 25.51
CA GLU A 47 50.72 -16.21 26.86
C GLU A 47 49.57 -15.51 27.63
N ASN A 48 48.62 -16.35 28.09
CA ASN A 48 47.45 -16.08 28.91
C ASN A 48 47.80 -15.94 30.39
N ILE A 49 47.08 -15.08 31.12
CA ILE A 49 46.89 -15.21 32.59
C ILE A 49 45.42 -14.95 32.93
N ALA A 50 44.85 -15.85 33.72
CA ALA A 50 43.56 -15.71 34.41
C ALA A 50 43.80 -15.55 35.92
N LEU A 51 42.97 -14.77 36.63
CA LEU A 51 42.16 -15.20 37.80
C LEU A 51 41.62 -14.05 38.67
N VAL A 52 40.45 -14.34 39.25
CA VAL A 52 39.80 -13.86 40.49
C VAL A 52 38.76 -12.72 40.43
N SER A 53 37.58 -13.10 40.95
CA SER A 53 36.33 -12.41 41.22
C SER A 53 36.32 -11.59 42.53
N ASN A 54 35.51 -10.52 42.58
CA ASN A 54 34.54 -10.25 43.66
C ASN A 54 33.64 -9.01 43.38
N ASP A 55 32.33 -9.25 43.50
CA ASP A 55 31.22 -8.47 44.06
C ASP A 55 30.81 -7.02 43.61
N LEU A 56 29.55 -6.98 43.14
CA LEU A 56 28.41 -6.10 43.48
C LEU A 56 28.55 -4.56 43.43
N SER A 57 27.88 -3.95 42.43
CA SER A 57 26.79 -2.99 42.68
C SER A 57 26.03 -2.63 41.38
N THR A 58 24.71 -2.66 41.49
CA THR A 58 23.67 -2.23 40.55
C THR A 58 23.72 -0.75 40.18
N GLU A 59 23.56 -0.40 38.90
CA GLU A 59 22.61 0.61 38.41
C GLU A 59 22.58 0.62 36.87
N GLY A 60 21.37 0.57 36.31
CA GLY A 60 21.11 0.52 34.87
C GLY A 60 21.17 1.90 34.24
N GLY A 61 22.21 2.15 33.44
CA GLY A 61 22.31 3.27 32.51
C GLY A 61 22.40 2.75 31.08
N LEU A 62 21.40 3.04 30.26
CA LEU A 62 21.40 2.75 28.83
C LEU A 62 22.32 3.78 28.12
N GLU A 63 23.63 3.53 28.11
CA GLU A 63 24.57 4.37 27.36
C GLU A 63 24.46 4.12 25.85
N ARG A 64 24.15 5.20 25.13
CA ARG A 64 24.19 5.29 23.67
C ARG A 64 25.63 5.05 23.20
N ARG A 65 25.87 3.94 22.51
CA ARG A 65 27.11 3.75 21.74
C ARG A 65 27.13 4.72 20.57
N ALA A 66 28.06 5.68 20.63
CA ALA A 66 28.48 6.48 19.50
C ALA A 66 29.18 5.58 18.46
N PHE A 67 28.69 5.58 17.23
CA PHE A 67 29.38 4.97 16.09
C PHE A 67 30.38 5.99 15.53
N VAL A 68 31.66 5.70 15.71
CA VAL A 68 32.77 6.41 15.06
C VAL A 68 33.16 5.63 13.81
N GLY A 69 33.05 6.30 12.65
CA GLY A 69 33.98 6.16 11.52
C GLY A 69 33.91 4.90 10.65
N GLY A 70 33.41 5.08 9.43
CA GLY A 70 34.11 4.58 8.25
C GLY A 70 33.84 3.14 7.80
N ASP A 71 32.58 2.81 7.53
CA ASP A 71 32.24 1.78 6.53
C ASP A 71 30.98 2.24 5.80
N THR A 72 31.03 2.29 4.47
CA THR A 72 29.85 2.47 3.61
C THR A 72 28.79 1.43 3.99
N PRO A 73 27.50 1.79 4.16
CA PRO A 73 26.48 0.82 4.51
C PRO A 73 26.44 -0.27 3.44
N ASP A 74 26.81 -1.49 3.82
CA ASP A 74 26.62 -2.67 2.99
C ASP A 74 25.15 -2.72 2.55
N LEU A 75 24.91 -2.90 1.25
CA LEU A 75 23.59 -3.05 0.64
C LEU A 75 22.96 -4.34 1.18
N ARG A 76 22.40 -4.29 2.40
CA ARG A 76 21.68 -5.42 2.99
C ARG A 76 20.62 -5.87 2.00
N LYS A 77 20.79 -7.11 1.54
CA LYS A 77 20.15 -7.69 0.36
C LYS A 77 18.63 -7.61 0.45
N ARG A 78 18.01 -7.49 -0.73
CA ARG A 78 16.57 -7.65 -1.00
C ARG A 78 16.09 -9.06 -0.63
N GLU A 79 15.98 -9.39 0.65
CA GLU A 79 15.61 -10.73 1.07
C GLU A 79 14.13 -10.99 0.77
N THR A 80 13.90 -11.93 -0.14
CA THR A 80 12.56 -12.39 -0.50
C THR A 80 12.42 -13.86 -0.09
N PHE A 81 11.28 -14.19 0.50
CA PHE A 81 10.85 -15.54 0.80
C PHE A 81 9.55 -15.84 0.06
N ALA A 82 9.38 -17.07 -0.39
CA ALA A 82 8.19 -17.44 -1.15
C ALA A 82 7.65 -18.81 -0.78
N LEU A 83 6.33 -18.94 -0.70
CA LEU A 83 5.60 -20.19 -0.73
C LEU A 83 4.84 -20.27 -2.06
N VAL A 84 5.20 -21.24 -2.90
CA VAL A 84 4.65 -21.41 -4.25
C VAL A 84 3.91 -22.74 -4.30
N ILE A 85 2.61 -22.72 -4.57
CA ILE A 85 1.70 -23.86 -4.53
C ILE A 85 1.05 -24.04 -5.91
N GLY A 86 1.06 -25.26 -6.44
CA GLY A 86 0.42 -25.60 -7.72
C GLY A 86 -0.23 -26.98 -7.67
N ILE A 87 -1.53 -27.06 -7.92
CA ILE A 87 -2.30 -28.31 -7.75
C ILE A 87 -3.11 -28.62 -9.01
N ASN A 88 -2.66 -29.62 -9.75
CA ASN A 88 -3.38 -30.22 -10.86
C ASN A 88 -4.24 -31.41 -10.41
N LYS A 89 -3.70 -32.25 -9.52
CA LYS A 89 -4.31 -33.52 -9.15
C LYS A 89 -4.98 -33.44 -7.79
N TYR A 90 -6.25 -33.82 -7.75
CA TYR A 90 -7.06 -33.91 -6.53
C TYR A 90 -7.50 -35.35 -6.34
N GLN A 91 -6.76 -36.10 -5.53
CA GLN A 91 -6.80 -37.57 -5.52
C GLN A 91 -8.22 -38.14 -5.36
N TRP A 92 -9.07 -37.47 -4.57
CA TRP A 92 -10.43 -37.91 -4.24
C TRP A 92 -11.51 -37.28 -5.12
N VAL A 93 -11.11 -36.50 -6.13
CA VAL A 93 -11.99 -35.92 -7.14
C VAL A 93 -11.32 -35.98 -8.53
N PRO A 94 -11.01 -37.18 -9.05
CA PRO A 94 -10.15 -37.35 -10.24
C PRO A 94 -10.72 -36.76 -11.54
N ASN A 95 -12.03 -36.54 -11.61
CA ASN A 95 -12.68 -35.95 -12.78
C ASN A 95 -12.46 -34.43 -12.91
N GLU A 96 -11.96 -33.79 -11.85
CA GLU A 96 -11.74 -32.35 -11.75
C GLU A 96 -10.24 -32.01 -11.82
N TYR A 97 -9.42 -32.83 -12.48
CA TYR A 97 -8.00 -32.50 -12.62
C TYR A 97 -7.81 -31.25 -13.48
N LEU A 98 -6.92 -30.37 -13.02
CA LEU A 98 -6.37 -29.29 -13.83
C LEU A 98 -5.13 -29.78 -14.59
N GLN A 99 -4.74 -29.04 -15.61
CA GLN A 99 -3.55 -29.34 -16.43
C GLN A 99 -2.47 -28.26 -16.31
N GLY A 100 -2.82 -27.05 -15.87
CA GLY A 100 -1.92 -25.89 -15.90
C GLY A 100 -1.44 -25.38 -14.56
N ALA A 101 -2.07 -25.71 -13.44
CA ALA A 101 -1.74 -25.13 -12.13
C ALA A 101 -0.31 -25.45 -11.68
N VAL A 102 0.16 -26.69 -11.88
CA VAL A 102 1.56 -27.06 -11.59
C VAL A 102 2.54 -26.32 -12.50
N ARG A 103 2.20 -26.17 -13.78
CA ARG A 103 3.04 -25.45 -14.75
C ARG A 103 3.14 -23.97 -14.41
N ASP A 104 2.04 -23.36 -14.02
CA ASP A 104 1.98 -21.97 -13.56
C ASP A 104 2.88 -21.75 -12.34
N ALA A 105 2.80 -22.65 -11.35
CA ALA A 105 3.65 -22.62 -10.16
C ALA A 105 5.15 -22.77 -10.48
N GLU A 106 5.51 -23.68 -11.40
CA GLU A 106 6.91 -23.78 -11.87
C GLU A 106 7.37 -22.53 -12.63
N ASN A 107 6.53 -21.98 -13.52
CA ASN A 107 6.85 -20.76 -14.24
C ASN A 107 7.06 -19.57 -13.29
N PHE A 108 6.25 -19.47 -12.24
CA PHE A 108 6.39 -18.44 -11.21
C PHE A 108 7.65 -18.63 -10.36
N LYS A 109 7.95 -19.87 -9.96
CA LYS A 109 9.21 -20.21 -9.29
C LYS A 109 10.43 -19.85 -10.16
N SER A 110 10.43 -20.21 -11.44
CA SER A 110 11.50 -19.81 -12.38
C SER A 110 11.65 -18.30 -12.45
N TYR A 111 10.55 -17.54 -12.48
CA TYR A 111 10.63 -16.08 -12.41
C TYR A 111 11.33 -15.59 -11.12
N LEU A 112 11.00 -16.15 -9.95
CA LEU A 112 11.64 -15.77 -8.70
C LEU A 112 13.15 -16.07 -8.69
N LEU A 113 13.56 -17.25 -9.17
CA LEU A 113 14.96 -17.68 -9.15
C LEU A 113 15.80 -16.96 -10.22
N GLU A 114 15.27 -16.85 -11.45
CA GLU A 114 16.04 -16.41 -12.61
C GLU A 114 16.01 -14.89 -12.78
N TYR A 115 14.83 -14.26 -12.61
CA TYR A 115 14.65 -12.82 -12.83
C TYR A 115 14.83 -12.03 -11.54
N ARG A 116 14.26 -12.50 -10.43
CA ARG A 116 14.36 -11.82 -9.12
C ARG A 116 15.55 -12.25 -8.29
N ARG A 117 16.31 -13.25 -8.73
CA ARG A 117 17.51 -13.78 -8.05
C ARG A 117 17.24 -14.16 -6.59
N VAL A 118 16.01 -14.62 -6.30
CA VAL A 118 15.64 -15.11 -4.97
C VAL A 118 16.44 -16.40 -4.70
N PRO A 119 17.12 -16.52 -3.55
CA PRO A 119 17.82 -17.77 -3.21
C PRO A 119 16.86 -18.96 -3.20
N ALA A 120 17.27 -20.08 -3.79
CA ALA A 120 16.43 -21.29 -3.83
C ALA A 120 16.01 -21.78 -2.44
N ALA A 121 16.88 -21.61 -1.43
CA ALA A 121 16.59 -21.93 -0.03
C ALA A 121 15.49 -21.05 0.61
N ASN A 122 15.06 -19.99 -0.06
CA ASN A 122 13.97 -19.11 0.38
C ASN A 122 12.64 -19.41 -0.33
N VAL A 123 12.62 -20.36 -1.28
CA VAL A 123 11.43 -20.71 -2.06
C VAL A 123 10.92 -22.09 -1.67
N PHE A 124 9.84 -22.13 -0.91
CA PHE A 124 9.13 -23.34 -0.53
C PHE A 124 8.13 -23.72 -1.63
N ASN A 125 8.11 -24.99 -2.04
CA ASN A 125 7.29 -25.47 -3.13
C ASN A 125 6.39 -26.62 -2.66
N LEU A 126 5.10 -26.56 -3.00
CA LEU A 126 4.17 -27.67 -2.85
C LEU A 126 3.50 -27.95 -4.21
N ARG A 127 3.53 -29.21 -4.67
CA ARG A 127 2.93 -29.64 -5.94
C ARG A 127 2.05 -30.85 -5.73
N ASP A 128 0.89 -30.87 -6.38
CA ASP A 128 -0.03 -32.01 -6.40
C ASP A 128 -0.14 -32.68 -5.01
N GLU A 129 0.18 -33.96 -4.88
CA GLU A 129 0.11 -34.74 -3.63
C GLU A 129 0.86 -34.16 -2.43
N GLN A 130 1.83 -33.26 -2.65
CA GLN A 130 2.56 -32.57 -1.57
C GLN A 130 1.77 -31.39 -1.02
N ALA A 131 0.84 -30.82 -1.81
CA ALA A 131 0.01 -29.69 -1.43
C ALA A 131 -1.22 -30.12 -0.64
N THR A 132 -0.99 -30.92 0.41
CA THR A 132 -2.02 -31.33 1.36
C THR A 132 -2.47 -30.16 2.22
N ARG A 133 -3.66 -30.28 2.81
CA ARG A 133 -4.20 -29.26 3.72
C ARG A 133 -3.23 -28.93 4.84
N SER A 134 -2.68 -29.96 5.48
CA SER A 134 -1.73 -29.83 6.59
C SER A 134 -0.40 -29.22 6.14
N ALA A 135 0.13 -29.61 4.98
CA ALA A 135 1.37 -29.07 4.46
C ALA A 135 1.26 -27.58 4.12
N ILE A 136 0.14 -27.16 3.51
CA ILE A 136 -0.11 -25.75 3.20
C ILE A 136 -0.12 -24.93 4.49
N ILE A 137 -0.94 -25.30 5.48
CA ILE A 137 -1.04 -24.58 6.76
C ILE A 137 0.31 -24.57 7.48
N GLN A 138 1.02 -25.69 7.51
CA GLN A 138 2.34 -25.78 8.13
C GLN A 138 3.34 -24.83 7.46
N LYS A 139 3.30 -24.64 6.13
CA LYS A 139 4.21 -23.71 5.46
C LYS A 139 3.95 -22.23 5.79
N PHE A 140 2.71 -21.84 6.07
CA PHE A 140 2.44 -20.52 6.65
C PHE A 140 3.12 -20.37 8.02
N ARG A 141 2.98 -21.37 8.88
CA ARG A 141 3.62 -21.37 10.22
C ARG A 141 5.15 -21.45 10.14
N ASP A 142 5.70 -22.15 9.15
CA ASP A 142 7.14 -22.19 8.90
C ASP A 142 7.67 -20.80 8.53
N LEU A 143 6.97 -20.06 7.66
CA LEU A 143 7.32 -18.67 7.34
C LEU A 143 7.26 -17.76 8.58
N GLU A 144 6.20 -17.90 9.38
CA GLU A 144 6.00 -17.14 10.63
C GLU A 144 7.15 -17.39 11.63
N ARG A 145 7.63 -18.64 11.73
CA ARG A 145 8.68 -19.02 12.71
C ARG A 145 10.09 -18.96 12.15
N ASN A 146 10.26 -18.71 10.85
CA ASN A 146 11.58 -18.73 10.22
C ASN A 146 12.47 -17.60 10.75
N PRO A 147 13.58 -17.89 11.44
CA PRO A 147 14.45 -16.87 12.02
C PRO A 147 15.22 -16.06 10.96
N ARG A 148 15.31 -16.57 9.73
CA ARG A 148 15.94 -15.86 8.61
C ARG A 148 15.09 -14.73 8.05
N ILE A 149 13.79 -14.70 8.37
CA ILE A 149 12.91 -13.60 7.97
C ILE A 149 12.98 -12.55 9.07
N ILE A 150 13.77 -11.50 8.83
CA ILE A 150 13.89 -10.38 9.76
C ILE A 150 12.62 -9.50 9.62
N PRO A 151 11.88 -9.23 10.71
CA PRO A 151 10.64 -8.47 10.65
C PRO A 151 10.81 -7.09 10.01
N GLY A 152 9.98 -6.76 9.03
CA GLY A 152 10.02 -5.48 8.32
C GLY A 152 11.11 -5.35 7.24
N GLU A 153 12.05 -6.30 7.18
CA GLU A 153 13.24 -6.24 6.32
C GLU A 153 13.17 -7.20 5.10
N ALA A 154 12.18 -8.08 5.07
CA ALA A 154 12.02 -9.10 4.02
C ALA A 154 10.66 -9.01 3.33
N ALA A 155 10.63 -9.34 2.04
CA ALA A 155 9.38 -9.54 1.29
C ALA A 155 8.95 -11.01 1.37
N ILE A 156 7.67 -11.26 1.60
CA ILE A 156 7.08 -12.60 1.63
C ILE A 156 6.04 -12.72 0.52
N ILE A 157 6.18 -13.73 -0.34
CA ILE A 157 5.29 -13.98 -1.47
C ILE A 157 4.60 -15.32 -1.26
N ILE A 158 3.27 -15.35 -1.31
CA ILE A 158 2.48 -16.57 -1.29
C ILE A 158 1.76 -16.64 -2.62
N TYR A 159 2.05 -17.67 -3.40
CA TYR A 159 1.47 -17.90 -4.71
C TYR A 159 0.70 -19.22 -4.70
N PHE A 160 -0.56 -19.19 -5.14
CA PHE A 160 -1.41 -20.37 -5.27
C PHE A 160 -2.02 -20.43 -6.67
N ALA A 161 -1.85 -21.58 -7.33
CA ALA A 161 -2.58 -21.96 -8.53
C ALA A 161 -3.28 -23.30 -8.30
N GLY A 162 -4.58 -23.37 -8.55
CA GLY A 162 -5.38 -24.56 -8.28
C GLY A 162 -6.87 -24.23 -8.27
N HIS A 163 -7.67 -25.15 -7.75
CA HIS A 163 -9.09 -24.91 -7.57
C HIS A 163 -9.35 -24.05 -6.32
N GLY A 164 -10.25 -23.10 -6.48
CA GLY A 164 -10.97 -22.51 -5.37
C GLY A 164 -12.40 -23.03 -5.33
N ALA A 165 -13.08 -22.75 -4.23
CA ALA A 165 -14.42 -23.23 -3.97
C ALA A 165 -15.22 -22.26 -3.12
N VAL A 166 -16.52 -22.52 -3.06
CA VAL A 166 -17.45 -21.84 -2.17
C VAL A 166 -18.19 -22.90 -1.37
N ALA A 167 -18.24 -22.74 -0.05
CA ALA A 167 -19.04 -23.58 0.84
C ALA A 167 -20.03 -22.73 1.63
N ARG A 168 -21.13 -23.32 2.09
CA ARG A 168 -22.05 -22.64 2.98
C ARG A 168 -21.37 -22.35 4.31
N LYS A 169 -21.51 -21.13 4.81
CA LYS A 169 -20.99 -20.77 6.12
C LYS A 169 -21.73 -21.57 7.21
N PRO A 170 -21.01 -22.21 8.15
CA PRO A 170 -21.62 -22.75 9.36
C PRO A 170 -22.38 -21.67 10.14
N THR A 171 -23.56 -22.00 10.65
CA THR A 171 -24.38 -21.07 11.43
C THR A 171 -23.72 -20.68 12.75
N THR A 172 -22.87 -21.56 13.29
CA THR A 172 -22.09 -21.34 14.52
C THR A 172 -20.96 -20.33 14.35
N TRP A 173 -20.56 -19.99 13.11
CA TRP A 173 -19.56 -18.96 12.86
C TRP A 173 -20.20 -17.57 12.95
N THR A 174 -20.48 -17.15 14.18
CA THR A 174 -21.10 -15.85 14.47
C THR A 174 -20.13 -14.69 14.29
N ASN A 175 -18.83 -14.92 14.51
CA ASN A 175 -17.74 -13.95 14.35
C ASN A 175 -17.15 -13.87 12.93
N TRP A 176 -17.87 -14.39 11.93
CA TRP A 176 -17.48 -14.32 10.52
C TRP A 176 -18.72 -14.07 9.67
N GLU A 177 -19.01 -12.82 9.29
CA GLU A 177 -20.17 -12.55 8.42
C GLU A 177 -19.84 -12.82 6.95
N THR A 178 -20.88 -13.26 6.26
CA THR A 178 -20.90 -13.54 4.83
C THR A 178 -22.17 -12.90 4.26
N PRO A 179 -22.10 -11.85 3.44
CA PRO A 179 -23.31 -11.26 2.83
C PRO A 179 -24.13 -12.27 2.02
N SER A 180 -23.45 -13.26 1.41
CA SER A 180 -24.05 -14.32 0.61
C SER A 180 -24.44 -15.58 1.40
N GLY A 181 -24.10 -15.66 2.69
CA GLY A 181 -24.20 -16.90 3.48
C GLY A 181 -23.13 -17.96 3.15
N ASN A 182 -22.17 -17.64 2.27
CA ASN A 182 -21.15 -18.57 1.79
C ASN A 182 -19.73 -18.06 2.05
N VAL A 183 -18.79 -18.99 2.22
CA VAL A 183 -17.38 -18.79 2.48
C VAL A 183 -16.55 -19.28 1.29
N GLU A 184 -15.54 -18.50 0.90
CA GLU A 184 -14.59 -18.88 -0.16
C GLU A 184 -13.49 -19.77 0.43
N MET A 185 -12.95 -20.71 -0.35
CA MET A 185 -11.93 -21.64 0.12
C MET A 185 -10.88 -21.94 -0.95
N LEU A 186 -9.64 -22.19 -0.53
CA LEU A 186 -8.63 -22.87 -1.35
C LEU A 186 -8.80 -24.38 -1.21
N CYS A 187 -8.68 -25.12 -2.30
CA CYS A 187 -8.81 -26.57 -2.29
C CYS A 187 -7.42 -27.22 -2.23
N PRO A 188 -7.07 -27.94 -1.16
CA PRO A 188 -5.84 -28.73 -1.10
C PRO A 188 -5.97 -30.01 -1.95
N ALA A 189 -4.84 -30.66 -2.24
CA ALA A 189 -4.82 -31.86 -3.11
C ALA A 189 -5.51 -33.09 -2.48
N ASP A 190 -5.55 -33.14 -1.15
CA ASP A 190 -6.19 -34.16 -0.32
C ASP A 190 -7.61 -33.78 0.11
N ILE A 191 -8.22 -32.75 -0.49
CA ILE A 191 -9.62 -32.41 -0.24
C ILE A 191 -10.50 -33.65 -0.50
N ASN A 192 -11.47 -33.87 0.38
CA ASN A 192 -12.35 -35.04 0.41
C ASN A 192 -11.69 -36.38 0.79
N ALA A 193 -10.39 -36.42 1.12
CA ALA A 193 -9.78 -37.61 1.71
C ALA A 193 -10.28 -37.84 3.15
N PRO A 194 -10.36 -39.09 3.64
CA PRO A 194 -10.50 -39.34 5.07
C PRO A 194 -9.19 -39.02 5.80
N ASP A 195 -9.28 -38.31 6.92
CA ASP A 195 -8.17 -38.10 7.85
C ASP A 195 -7.96 -39.34 8.75
N ALA A 196 -6.98 -39.26 9.67
CA ALA A 196 -6.65 -40.36 10.59
C ALA A 196 -7.82 -40.79 11.50
N ASN A 197 -8.82 -39.92 11.70
CA ASN A 197 -10.01 -40.18 12.50
C ASN A 197 -11.23 -40.52 11.63
N GLY A 198 -11.05 -40.66 10.31
CA GLY A 198 -12.13 -40.90 9.35
C GLY A 198 -12.98 -39.67 9.04
N LYS A 199 -12.60 -38.47 9.51
CA LYS A 199 -13.25 -37.21 9.13
C LYS A 199 -12.74 -36.78 7.76
N VAL A 200 -13.63 -36.29 6.93
CA VAL A 200 -13.27 -35.83 5.59
C VAL A 200 -12.47 -34.52 5.67
N ILE A 201 -11.35 -34.46 4.95
CA ILE A 201 -10.47 -33.29 4.86
C ILE A 201 -11.17 -32.18 4.09
N GLU A 202 -11.31 -31.02 4.75
CA GLU A 202 -12.02 -29.84 4.27
C GLU A 202 -11.12 -28.93 3.44
N GLY A 203 -11.74 -28.08 2.62
CA GLY A 203 -11.03 -26.94 2.03
C GLY A 203 -10.42 -26.03 3.10
N ILE A 204 -9.52 -25.15 2.70
CA ILE A 204 -8.96 -24.12 3.60
C ILE A 204 -9.79 -22.85 3.41
N PRO A 205 -10.67 -22.48 4.34
CA PRO A 205 -11.53 -21.32 4.17
C PRO A 205 -10.73 -20.01 4.21
N ASP A 206 -11.28 -18.99 3.56
CA ASP A 206 -10.76 -17.61 3.53
C ASP A 206 -10.45 -17.09 4.93
N ARG A 207 -11.26 -17.48 5.92
CA ARG A 207 -11.09 -17.22 7.35
C ARG A 207 -9.75 -17.72 7.88
N THR A 208 -9.41 -18.96 7.54
CA THR A 208 -8.16 -19.59 7.99
C THR A 208 -6.97 -18.93 7.34
N ILE A 209 -7.01 -18.73 6.02
CA ILE A 209 -5.93 -18.04 5.30
C ILE A 209 -5.75 -16.61 5.80
N SER A 210 -6.84 -15.87 6.01
CA SER A 210 -6.82 -14.51 6.56
C SER A 210 -6.17 -14.47 7.94
N ARG A 211 -6.48 -15.44 8.81
CA ARG A 211 -5.85 -15.51 10.13
C ARG A 211 -4.37 -15.83 10.05
N LEU A 212 -3.97 -16.79 9.20
CA LEU A 212 -2.56 -17.12 9.00
C LEU A 212 -1.75 -15.93 8.45
N LEU A 213 -2.33 -15.12 7.56
CA LEU A 213 -1.72 -13.90 7.05
C LEU A 213 -1.61 -12.82 8.13
N LEU A 214 -2.62 -12.67 8.98
CA LEU A 214 -2.57 -11.74 10.10
C LEU A 214 -1.44 -12.12 11.07
N ASP A 215 -1.40 -13.37 11.52
CA ASP A 215 -0.36 -13.88 12.42
C ASP A 215 1.04 -13.67 11.80
N LEU A 216 1.19 -14.01 10.52
CA LEU A 216 2.42 -13.79 9.78
C LEU A 216 2.80 -12.31 9.71
N SER A 217 1.84 -11.40 9.50
CA SER A 217 2.07 -9.96 9.44
C SER A 217 2.47 -9.38 10.79
N LYS A 218 1.92 -9.91 11.90
CA LYS A 218 2.31 -9.55 13.27
C LYS A 218 3.72 -10.02 13.57
N ALA A 219 4.08 -11.23 13.13
CA ALA A 219 5.39 -11.82 13.39
C ALA A 219 6.51 -11.22 12.53
N LYS A 220 6.24 -10.93 11.25
CA LYS A 220 7.27 -10.60 10.23
C LYS A 220 7.10 -9.26 9.55
N GLY A 221 6.03 -8.53 9.86
CA GLY A 221 5.67 -7.29 9.18
C GLY A 221 4.76 -7.53 7.97
N ASN A 222 4.23 -6.44 7.44
CA ASN A 222 3.16 -6.46 6.42
C ASN A 222 3.68 -6.47 4.96
N ASN A 223 4.93 -6.88 4.73
CA ASN A 223 5.47 -7.04 3.38
C ASN A 223 5.14 -8.40 2.78
N ILE A 224 3.85 -8.70 2.79
CA ILE A 224 3.28 -9.98 2.37
C ILE A 224 2.46 -9.72 1.10
N THR A 225 2.72 -10.50 0.05
CA THR A 225 1.89 -10.53 -1.16
C THR A 225 1.23 -11.90 -1.29
N LEU A 226 -0.10 -11.93 -1.36
CA LEU A 226 -0.87 -13.11 -1.71
C LEU A 226 -1.29 -13.02 -3.18
N ILE A 227 -0.97 -14.05 -3.97
CA ILE A 227 -1.31 -14.15 -5.40
C ILE A 227 -2.14 -15.41 -5.61
N LEU A 228 -3.37 -15.25 -6.08
CA LEU A 228 -4.34 -16.34 -6.24
C LEU A 228 -4.75 -16.49 -7.72
N ASP A 229 -4.35 -17.58 -8.34
CA ASP A 229 -4.85 -18.04 -9.65
C ASP A 229 -5.85 -19.18 -9.50
N CYS A 230 -6.99 -18.85 -8.89
CA CYS A 230 -8.11 -19.74 -8.62
C CYS A 230 -9.45 -19.00 -8.68
N CYS A 231 -10.57 -19.72 -8.80
CA CYS A 231 -11.91 -19.13 -8.76
C CYS A 231 -12.45 -19.00 -7.34
N HIS A 232 -13.18 -17.93 -7.08
CA HIS A 232 -13.86 -17.70 -5.81
C HIS A 232 -15.40 -17.72 -5.92
N ALA A 233 -15.95 -17.95 -7.11
CA ALA A 233 -17.39 -17.83 -7.37
C ALA A 233 -18.12 -19.19 -7.42
N ALA A 234 -19.32 -19.23 -6.83
CA ALA A 234 -20.31 -20.31 -6.96
C ALA A 234 -21.04 -20.30 -8.33
N GLY A 235 -20.43 -19.73 -9.37
CA GLY A 235 -21.06 -19.54 -10.67
C GLY A 235 -21.26 -20.87 -11.41
N MET A 236 -22.53 -21.22 -11.67
CA MET A 236 -22.90 -22.26 -12.63
C MET A 236 -22.50 -21.83 -14.04
N ASN A 237 -21.31 -22.20 -14.50
CA ASN A 237 -21.06 -22.24 -15.93
C ASN A 237 -21.60 -23.58 -16.49
N ARG A 238 -22.90 -23.59 -16.81
CA ARG A 238 -23.46 -24.52 -17.79
C ARG A 238 -22.98 -24.07 -19.17
N GLY A 239 -21.74 -24.40 -19.51
CA GLY A 239 -21.19 -24.17 -20.83
C GLY A 239 -20.40 -25.39 -21.24
N TYR A 240 -20.81 -26.04 -22.33
CA TYR A 240 -19.99 -27.01 -23.04
C TYR A 240 -18.64 -26.37 -23.37
N GLY A 241 -17.64 -26.58 -22.51
CA GLY A 241 -16.29 -26.12 -22.73
C GLY A 241 -15.64 -26.95 -23.82
N ASN A 242 -15.07 -26.28 -24.82
CA ASN A 242 -14.10 -26.89 -25.73
C ASN A 242 -12.99 -27.54 -24.88
N SER A 243 -12.45 -28.69 -25.28
CA SER A 243 -11.53 -29.52 -24.45
C SER A 243 -10.26 -28.81 -23.92
N GLU A 244 -9.95 -27.62 -24.45
CA GLU A 244 -8.75 -26.82 -24.17
C GLU A 244 -8.91 -25.76 -23.05
N SER A 245 -10.13 -25.50 -22.56
CA SER A 245 -10.40 -24.50 -21.52
C SER A 245 -11.04 -25.15 -20.29
N ARG A 246 -10.41 -25.01 -19.12
CA ARG A 246 -10.91 -25.55 -17.84
C ARG A 246 -11.08 -24.46 -16.80
N SER A 247 -12.16 -24.50 -16.04
CA SER A 247 -12.41 -23.58 -14.93
C SER A 247 -11.63 -24.02 -13.70
N ARG A 248 -11.10 -23.06 -12.94
CA ARG A 248 -10.39 -23.31 -11.67
C ARG A 248 -11.33 -23.23 -10.46
N ASN A 249 -12.53 -23.80 -10.61
CA ASN A 249 -13.49 -23.99 -9.52
C ASN A 249 -13.88 -25.47 -9.38
N PHE A 250 -14.15 -25.88 -8.16
CA PHE A 250 -14.78 -27.17 -7.90
C PHE A 250 -16.30 -27.05 -7.86
N GLN A 251 -17.00 -28.03 -8.41
CA GLN A 251 -18.44 -28.21 -8.23
C GLN A 251 -18.73 -29.27 -7.16
N GLY A 252 -19.71 -29.02 -6.29
CA GLY A 252 -20.21 -30.05 -5.36
C GLY A 252 -19.27 -30.36 -4.18
N ILE A 253 -18.65 -29.34 -3.57
CA ILE A 253 -17.86 -29.54 -2.34
C ILE A 253 -18.75 -29.64 -1.11
N GLN A 254 -18.29 -30.45 -0.15
CA GLN A 254 -18.86 -30.60 1.18
C GLN A 254 -19.04 -29.27 1.92
N ASN A 255 -20.04 -29.21 2.81
CA ASN A 255 -20.17 -28.09 3.73
C ASN A 255 -19.00 -28.09 4.72
N LEU A 256 -18.59 -26.89 5.12
CA LEU A 256 -17.64 -26.71 6.21
C LEU A 256 -18.26 -27.19 7.53
N SER A 257 -17.47 -27.87 8.34
CA SER A 257 -17.82 -28.26 9.69
C SER A 257 -17.77 -27.05 10.63
N PRO A 258 -18.66 -27.00 11.64
CA PRO A 258 -18.64 -25.95 12.66
C PRO A 258 -17.29 -25.73 13.33
N THR A 259 -16.48 -26.78 13.49
CA THR A 259 -15.19 -26.78 14.20
C THR A 259 -13.99 -26.68 13.25
N CYS A 260 -14.19 -26.39 11.96
CA CYS A 260 -13.10 -26.26 11.00
C CYS A 260 -12.07 -25.24 11.50
N ASP A 261 -10.83 -25.70 11.70
CA ASP A 261 -9.69 -24.91 12.19
C ASP A 261 -9.88 -24.21 13.54
N GLU A 262 -10.79 -24.65 14.41
CA GLU A 262 -11.03 -24.02 15.71
C GLU A 262 -9.74 -23.79 16.53
N HIS A 263 -8.80 -24.74 16.47
CA HIS A 263 -7.48 -24.66 17.10
C HIS A 263 -6.58 -23.51 16.60
N ILE A 264 -6.79 -23.01 15.38
CA ILE A 264 -6.09 -21.83 14.84
C ILE A 264 -6.61 -20.55 15.49
N TYR A 265 -7.86 -20.57 15.97
CA TYR A 265 -8.53 -19.43 16.59
C TYR A 265 -8.57 -19.52 18.13
N SER A 266 -8.36 -20.69 18.73
CA SER A 266 -8.54 -20.92 20.17
C SER A 266 -7.47 -20.29 21.08
N HIS A 267 -6.41 -19.71 20.51
CA HIS A 267 -5.33 -19.07 21.27
C HIS A 267 -5.53 -17.55 21.49
N THR A 268 -6.67 -16.99 21.07
CA THR A 268 -6.95 -15.55 21.21
C THR A 268 -7.94 -15.30 22.34
N THR A 269 -7.47 -14.65 23.40
CA THR A 269 -8.27 -14.20 24.55
C THR A 269 -9.00 -12.88 24.31
N SER A 270 -8.93 -12.29 23.11
CA SER A 270 -9.53 -10.99 22.79
C SER A 270 -10.60 -11.11 21.70
N SER A 271 -11.79 -10.60 22.02
CA SER A 271 -12.96 -10.27 21.20
C SER A 271 -12.71 -9.39 19.95
N GLN A 272 -11.46 -9.05 19.65
CA GLN A 272 -11.06 -8.11 18.58
C GLN A 272 -10.93 -8.71 17.17
N ASP A 273 -11.24 -10.01 16.98
CA ASP A 273 -10.95 -10.76 15.74
C ASP A 273 -12.21 -11.12 14.91
N ASN A 274 -13.18 -10.22 14.81
CA ASN A 274 -14.27 -10.35 13.84
C ASN A 274 -13.74 -10.02 12.43
N GLY A 275 -13.82 -10.97 11.49
CA GLY A 275 -13.41 -10.74 10.11
C GLY A 275 -14.51 -11.05 9.09
N VAL A 276 -14.22 -10.80 7.82
CA VAL A 276 -15.19 -10.86 6.72
C VAL A 276 -14.82 -11.97 5.76
N SER A 277 -15.80 -12.77 5.35
CA SER A 277 -15.55 -13.74 4.29
C SER A 277 -15.14 -13.07 2.97
N GLY A 278 -14.24 -13.74 2.29
CA GLY A 278 -13.49 -13.30 1.13
C GLY A 278 -12.00 -13.20 1.47
N PHE A 279 -11.14 -13.52 0.50
CA PHE A 279 -9.71 -13.21 0.61
C PHE A 279 -9.43 -11.69 0.56
N SER A 280 -10.40 -10.94 0.05
CA SER A 280 -10.36 -9.49 -0.05
C SER A 280 -11.02 -8.82 1.16
N ASN A 281 -10.51 -7.66 1.56
CA ASN A 281 -10.92 -6.83 2.69
C ASN A 281 -10.61 -7.44 4.07
N SER A 282 -10.45 -8.75 4.26
CA SER A 282 -9.99 -9.28 5.56
C SER A 282 -8.58 -8.80 5.92
N PHE A 283 -8.48 -8.08 7.05
CA PHE A 283 -7.24 -7.51 7.59
C PHE A 283 -6.48 -6.63 6.57
N PHE A 284 -7.12 -5.55 6.11
CA PHE A 284 -6.65 -4.60 5.08
C PHE A 284 -5.17 -4.15 5.18
N ARG A 285 -4.57 -4.19 6.38
CA ARG A 285 -3.17 -3.78 6.66
C ARG A 285 -2.17 -4.94 6.74
N SER A 286 -2.58 -6.18 6.57
CA SER A 286 -1.70 -7.35 6.75
C SER A 286 -0.90 -7.70 5.49
N HIS A 287 -1.52 -7.60 4.31
CA HIS A 287 -0.93 -8.03 3.04
C HIS A 287 -1.51 -7.26 1.84
N VAL A 288 -0.88 -7.44 0.67
CA VAL A 288 -1.43 -7.08 -0.65
C VAL A 288 -1.97 -8.34 -1.33
N LEU A 289 -3.20 -8.30 -1.84
CA LEU A 289 -3.82 -9.39 -2.59
C LEU A 289 -3.86 -9.09 -4.09
N LEU A 290 -3.45 -10.06 -4.90
CA LEU A 290 -3.63 -10.12 -6.35
C LEU A 290 -4.47 -11.36 -6.67
N ALA A 291 -5.73 -11.18 -7.07
CA ALA A 291 -6.64 -12.28 -7.42
C ALA A 291 -6.92 -12.32 -8.93
N ALA A 292 -7.05 -13.53 -9.48
CA ALA A 292 -7.21 -13.75 -10.92
C ALA A 292 -8.52 -13.23 -11.52
N CYS A 293 -9.59 -13.12 -10.72
CA CYS A 293 -10.90 -12.65 -11.16
C CYS A 293 -11.68 -11.99 -10.03
N LYS A 294 -12.68 -11.16 -10.37
CA LYS A 294 -13.63 -10.58 -9.40
C LYS A 294 -14.69 -11.58 -8.92
N HIS A 295 -15.46 -11.18 -7.91
CA HIS A 295 -16.57 -11.98 -7.42
C HIS A 295 -17.61 -12.24 -8.54
N GLY A 296 -18.11 -13.48 -8.63
CA GLY A 296 -19.02 -13.91 -9.69
C GLY A 296 -18.37 -14.24 -11.05
N GLN A 297 -17.06 -14.02 -11.22
CA GLN A 297 -16.31 -14.45 -12.40
C GLN A 297 -15.52 -15.74 -12.14
N THR A 298 -14.92 -16.30 -13.20
CA THR A 298 -14.24 -17.60 -13.16
C THR A 298 -12.83 -17.45 -13.71
N ALA A 299 -11.82 -17.76 -12.90
CA ALA A 299 -10.46 -17.99 -13.35
C ALA A 299 -10.38 -19.28 -14.18
N ARG A 300 -9.70 -19.24 -15.33
CA ARG A 300 -9.58 -20.38 -16.22
C ARG A 300 -8.14 -20.69 -16.57
N GLU A 301 -7.91 -21.94 -16.95
CA GLU A 301 -6.74 -22.32 -17.71
C GLU A 301 -7.10 -22.59 -19.17
N GLN A 302 -6.24 -22.13 -20.07
CA GLN A 302 -6.33 -22.33 -21.50
C GLN A 302 -5.00 -22.89 -21.98
N ASN A 303 -5.02 -23.93 -22.82
CA ASN A 303 -3.80 -24.56 -23.34
C ASN A 303 -2.83 -25.01 -22.25
N ARG A 304 -3.37 -25.52 -21.13
CA ARG A 304 -2.64 -25.96 -19.92
C ARG A 304 -1.94 -24.82 -19.16
N GLU A 305 -2.35 -23.57 -19.30
CA GLU A 305 -1.79 -22.42 -18.58
C GLU A 305 -2.91 -21.60 -17.94
N GLY A 306 -2.73 -21.10 -16.73
CA GLY A 306 -3.62 -20.12 -16.13
C GLY A 306 -3.60 -18.82 -16.93
N VAL A 307 -4.78 -18.34 -17.35
CA VAL A 307 -4.89 -17.10 -18.13
C VAL A 307 -4.31 -15.92 -17.34
N PHE A 308 -4.58 -15.87 -16.04
CA PHE A 308 -4.06 -14.84 -15.15
C PHE A 308 -2.55 -14.97 -14.95
N THR A 309 -2.04 -16.16 -14.60
CA THR A 309 -0.59 -16.34 -14.38
C THR A 309 0.22 -16.01 -15.62
N LYS A 310 -0.26 -16.37 -16.81
CA LYS A 310 0.38 -16.02 -18.08
C LYS A 310 0.49 -14.50 -18.26
N ALA A 311 -0.62 -13.79 -18.07
CA ALA A 311 -0.65 -12.33 -18.17
C ALA A 311 0.23 -11.66 -17.10
N LEU A 312 0.19 -12.18 -15.87
CA LEU A 312 1.00 -11.72 -14.74
C LEU A 312 2.49 -11.87 -15.01
N LEU A 313 2.96 -13.05 -15.42
CA LEU A 313 4.37 -13.30 -15.69
C LEU A 313 4.89 -12.49 -16.88
N ARG A 314 4.07 -12.30 -17.91
CA ARG A 314 4.43 -11.39 -19.01
C ARG A 314 4.61 -9.97 -18.49
N ALA A 315 3.64 -9.43 -17.76
CA ALA A 315 3.71 -8.08 -17.21
C ALA A 315 4.92 -7.92 -16.28
N LEU A 316 5.16 -8.89 -15.39
CA LEU A 316 6.32 -8.89 -14.50
C LEU A 316 7.64 -8.86 -15.27
N LYS A 317 7.80 -9.67 -16.33
CA LYS A 317 9.02 -9.72 -17.16
C LYS A 317 9.21 -8.45 -18.00
N GLU A 318 8.13 -7.90 -18.55
CA GLU A 318 8.17 -6.65 -19.32
C GLU A 318 8.51 -5.44 -18.46
N LEU A 319 8.04 -5.43 -17.20
CA LEU A 319 8.32 -4.37 -16.22
C LEU A 319 9.67 -4.55 -15.49
N SER A 320 10.33 -5.71 -15.64
CA SER A 320 11.58 -6.05 -14.94
C SER A 320 12.89 -5.38 -15.41
N PRO A 321 13.00 -4.52 -16.45
CA PRO A 321 14.31 -3.94 -16.78
C PRO A 321 14.70 -2.71 -15.94
N GLY A 322 13.85 -2.22 -15.03
CA GLY A 322 14.14 -1.02 -14.21
C GLY A 322 14.58 -1.34 -12.78
N ASP A 323 15.69 -0.74 -12.34
CA ASP A 323 16.00 -0.54 -10.92
C ASP A 323 15.55 0.87 -10.52
N PRO A 324 14.57 1.02 -9.60
CA PRO A 324 13.87 0.01 -8.81
C PRO A 324 12.57 -0.52 -9.47
N PRO A 325 11.91 -1.55 -8.88
CA PRO A 325 10.71 -2.18 -9.45
C PRO A 325 9.45 -1.29 -9.49
N PRO A 326 8.44 -1.60 -10.33
CA PRO A 326 7.16 -0.85 -10.37
C PRO A 326 6.33 -1.09 -9.11
N THR A 327 5.15 -0.46 -8.99
CA THR A 327 4.20 -0.71 -7.88
C THR A 327 3.20 -1.83 -8.19
N TYR A 328 2.49 -2.35 -7.18
CA TYR A 328 1.40 -3.33 -7.41
C TYR A 328 0.23 -2.72 -8.21
N LEU A 329 -0.14 -1.47 -7.91
CA LEU A 329 -1.17 -0.73 -8.66
C LEU A 329 -0.76 -0.52 -10.13
N SER A 330 0.52 -0.35 -10.37
CA SER A 330 1.05 -0.29 -11.71
C SER A 330 0.98 -1.66 -12.41
N LEU A 331 1.39 -2.74 -11.73
CA LEU A 331 1.36 -4.10 -12.25
C LEU A 331 -0.04 -4.53 -12.71
N ILE A 332 -1.09 -4.30 -11.91
CA ILE A 332 -2.46 -4.73 -12.26
C ILE A 332 -2.95 -4.06 -13.55
N LYS A 333 -2.50 -2.83 -13.84
CA LYS A 333 -2.81 -2.09 -15.07
C LYS A 333 -2.04 -2.60 -16.30
N HIS A 334 -0.97 -3.38 -16.12
CA HIS A 334 -0.17 -3.99 -17.19
C HIS A 334 -0.62 -5.39 -17.58
N LEU A 335 -1.54 -5.99 -16.82
CA LEU A 335 -2.15 -7.24 -17.22
C LEU A 335 -2.85 -7.00 -18.56
N THR A 336 -2.38 -7.68 -19.59
CA THR A 336 -2.87 -7.60 -20.97
C THR A 336 -3.45 -8.95 -21.38
N ASP A 337 -4.30 -8.96 -22.40
CA ASP A 337 -4.96 -10.16 -22.93
C ASP A 337 -5.79 -10.94 -21.89
N MET A 338 -6.32 -10.23 -20.88
CA MET A 338 -7.34 -10.78 -19.99
C MET A 338 -8.69 -10.85 -20.72
N PRO A 339 -9.40 -11.99 -20.67
CA PRO A 339 -10.77 -12.12 -21.16
C PRO A 339 -11.74 -11.16 -20.47
N HIS A 340 -12.79 -10.73 -21.18
CA HIS A 340 -13.81 -9.82 -20.61
C HIS A 340 -14.57 -10.41 -19.40
N ASP A 341 -14.59 -11.73 -19.26
CA ASP A 341 -15.22 -12.47 -18.18
C ASP A 341 -14.23 -12.92 -17.09
N GLN A 342 -12.97 -12.48 -17.14
CA GLN A 342 -11.94 -12.71 -16.12
C GLN A 342 -11.13 -11.44 -15.84
N THR A 343 -11.57 -10.66 -14.87
CA THR A 343 -11.01 -9.35 -14.49
C THR A 343 -10.18 -9.47 -13.21
N PRO A 344 -8.85 -9.29 -13.26
CA PRO A 344 -8.00 -9.33 -12.07
C PRO A 344 -8.34 -8.26 -11.03
N GLN A 345 -8.20 -8.61 -9.76
CA GLN A 345 -8.41 -7.70 -8.63
C GLN A 345 -7.13 -7.47 -7.84
N LEU A 346 -7.00 -6.25 -7.31
CA LEU A 346 -5.93 -5.82 -6.44
C LEU A 346 -6.54 -5.22 -5.16
N ASP A 347 -6.04 -5.64 -4.01
CA ASP A 347 -6.56 -5.21 -2.72
C ASP A 347 -5.48 -5.09 -1.63
N GLY A 348 -5.78 -4.33 -0.58
CA GLY A 348 -4.91 -4.07 0.57
C GLY A 348 -4.39 -2.63 0.67
N LYS A 349 -3.91 -2.22 1.85
CA LYS A 349 -3.39 -0.87 2.12
C LYS A 349 -2.16 -0.53 1.28
N TYR A 350 -1.27 -1.50 1.07
CA TYR A 350 0.06 -1.26 0.50
C TYR A 350 0.15 -1.50 -1.01
N VAL A 351 -0.97 -1.35 -1.74
CA VAL A 351 -1.03 -1.53 -3.21
C VAL A 351 -0.15 -0.54 -4.00
N ARG A 352 0.30 0.54 -3.37
CA ARG A 352 1.25 1.51 -3.96
C ARG A 352 2.71 1.23 -3.59
N ARG A 353 2.98 0.16 -2.83
CA ARG A 353 4.34 -0.32 -2.57
C ARG A 353 4.96 -0.87 -3.85
N ARG A 354 6.28 -0.77 -3.92
CA ARG A 354 7.13 -1.37 -4.94
C ARG A 354 7.04 -2.91 -4.89
N LEU A 355 7.03 -3.55 -6.05
CA LEU A 355 6.85 -5.00 -6.17
C LEU A 355 7.97 -5.78 -5.47
N PHE A 356 7.60 -6.50 -4.42
CA PHE A 356 8.49 -7.39 -3.67
C PHE A 356 9.77 -6.68 -3.21
N ASP A 357 9.69 -5.39 -2.90
CA ASP A 357 10.83 -4.62 -2.38
C ASP A 357 10.69 -4.50 -0.87
N CYS A 358 11.81 -4.67 -0.17
CA CYS A 358 11.83 -4.68 1.29
C CYS A 358 12.46 -3.44 1.92
N TRP A 359 12.87 -2.45 1.13
CA TRP A 359 13.55 -1.29 1.71
C TRP A 359 13.21 0.02 1.00
N GLN A 360 12.57 0.89 1.80
CA GLN A 360 12.53 2.35 1.71
C GLN A 360 11.75 2.97 0.53
N GLU A 361 10.72 3.72 0.95
CA GLU A 361 9.90 4.69 0.22
C GLU A 361 8.75 4.12 -0.65
N PRO A 362 7.47 4.30 -0.22
CA PRO A 362 6.35 4.08 -1.13
C PRO A 362 6.51 4.98 -2.37
N ALA A 363 6.04 4.52 -3.53
CA ALA A 363 6.04 5.36 -4.72
C ALA A 363 5.31 6.67 -4.40
N SER A 364 5.88 7.80 -4.82
CA SER A 364 5.34 9.10 -4.47
C SER A 364 3.89 9.23 -4.93
N ASN A 365 3.00 9.48 -3.98
CA ASN A 365 1.59 9.78 -4.25
C ASN A 365 1.39 11.02 -5.15
N SER A 366 2.44 11.82 -5.35
CA SER A 366 2.44 13.03 -6.17
C SER A 366 2.43 12.79 -7.68
N MET A 367 2.69 11.56 -8.15
CA MET A 367 2.69 11.21 -9.57
C MET A 367 1.33 10.66 -10.02
N ILE A 368 0.57 11.49 -10.73
CA ILE A 368 -0.79 11.18 -11.16
C ILE A 368 -0.77 10.74 -12.63
N PRO A 369 -1.37 9.60 -12.99
CA PRO A 369 -1.42 9.17 -14.38
C PRO A 369 -2.22 10.13 -15.26
N CYS A 370 -1.82 10.27 -16.52
CA CYS A 370 -2.51 11.05 -17.53
C CYS A 370 -2.43 10.41 -18.92
N HIS A 371 -3.43 10.64 -19.77
CA HIS A 371 -3.47 10.04 -21.12
C HIS A 371 -3.94 11.06 -22.15
N LYS A 372 -3.55 10.87 -23.41
CA LYS A 372 -3.99 11.76 -24.47
C LYS A 372 -5.49 11.57 -24.77
N GLY A 373 -6.22 12.68 -24.81
CA GLY A 373 -7.61 12.71 -25.27
C GLY A 373 -7.74 12.19 -26.70
N ASN A 374 -8.86 11.56 -27.01
CA ASN A 374 -9.03 10.91 -28.31
C ASN A 374 -9.42 11.93 -29.40
N ARG A 375 -9.25 11.57 -30.68
CA ARG A 375 -9.54 12.48 -31.81
C ARG A 375 -10.99 13.00 -31.83
N LYS A 376 -11.95 12.25 -31.27
CA LYS A 376 -13.37 12.63 -31.22
C LYS A 376 -13.72 13.46 -29.98
N ARG A 377 -12.96 13.31 -28.89
CA ARG A 377 -13.23 13.85 -27.56
C ARG A 377 -11.91 14.34 -26.96
N TRP A 378 -11.77 15.67 -26.96
CA TRP A 378 -10.63 16.43 -26.44
C TRP A 378 -9.29 16.16 -27.16
N PRO A 379 -9.22 16.40 -28.49
CA PRO A 379 -8.02 16.09 -29.29
C PRO A 379 -6.77 16.86 -28.87
N SER A 380 -6.95 18.04 -28.27
CA SER A 380 -5.88 18.95 -27.85
C SER A 380 -5.69 18.97 -26.34
N SER A 381 -6.04 17.87 -25.66
CA SER A 381 -5.93 17.79 -24.21
C SER A 381 -5.26 16.51 -23.74
N LEU A 382 -4.50 16.64 -22.67
CA LEU A 382 -4.06 15.53 -21.84
C LEU A 382 -5.05 15.39 -20.68
N ILE A 383 -5.53 14.18 -20.42
CA ILE A 383 -6.53 13.88 -19.41
C ILE A 383 -5.83 13.34 -18.18
N LEU A 384 -5.83 14.14 -17.12
CA LEU A 384 -5.32 13.81 -15.79
C LEU A 384 -6.33 12.90 -15.07
N HIS A 385 -5.86 11.78 -14.50
CA HIS A 385 -6.67 10.87 -13.68
C HIS A 385 -6.80 11.36 -12.23
N ALA A 386 -7.10 12.65 -12.09
CA ALA A 386 -7.46 13.30 -10.85
C ALA A 386 -8.35 14.50 -11.19
N GLY A 387 -9.34 14.76 -10.35
CA GLY A 387 -10.41 15.73 -10.58
C GLY A 387 -10.81 16.44 -9.29
N LEU A 388 -12.03 16.98 -9.26
CA LEU A 388 -12.57 17.71 -8.12
C LEU A 388 -12.52 16.90 -6.81
N LEU A 389 -12.81 15.59 -6.87
CA LEU A 389 -12.72 14.69 -5.70
C LEU A 389 -11.31 14.65 -5.10
N HIS A 390 -10.29 14.84 -5.94
CA HIS A 390 -8.88 14.82 -5.56
C HIS A 390 -8.35 16.22 -5.23
N GLY A 391 -9.22 17.23 -5.12
CA GLY A 391 -8.81 18.61 -4.85
C GLY A 391 -8.18 19.33 -6.04
N ILE A 392 -8.33 18.81 -7.26
CA ILE A 392 -7.82 19.51 -8.45
C ILE A 392 -8.70 20.71 -8.77
N GLU A 393 -8.06 21.86 -8.96
CA GLU A 393 -8.73 23.12 -9.29
C GLU A 393 -8.38 23.58 -10.70
N LYS A 394 -9.32 24.29 -11.33
CA LYS A 394 -9.07 24.98 -12.59
C LYS A 394 -7.90 25.95 -12.42
N ASP A 395 -7.08 26.09 -13.45
CA ASP A 395 -5.88 26.90 -13.48
C ASP A 395 -4.66 26.38 -12.70
N SER A 396 -4.79 25.25 -12.00
CA SER A 396 -3.62 24.52 -11.47
C SER A 396 -2.68 24.08 -12.59
N THR A 397 -1.38 23.99 -12.29
CA THR A 397 -0.34 23.63 -13.27
C THR A 397 0.37 22.35 -12.87
N PHE A 398 0.65 21.51 -13.86
CA PHE A 398 1.27 20.21 -13.70
C PHE A 398 2.48 20.07 -14.62
N GLU A 399 3.55 19.54 -14.07
CA GLU A 399 4.70 19.06 -14.83
C GLU A 399 4.41 17.64 -15.31
N ILE A 400 4.64 17.39 -16.59
CA ILE A 400 4.38 16.10 -17.24
C ILE A 400 5.68 15.36 -17.44
N PHE A 401 5.66 14.05 -17.24
CA PHE A 401 6.78 13.13 -17.32
C PHE A 401 6.39 11.92 -18.16
N GLU A 402 7.35 11.34 -18.87
CA GLU A 402 7.18 10.07 -19.61
C GLU A 402 7.06 8.85 -18.69
N SER A 403 7.35 9.02 -17.40
CA SER A 403 7.37 7.94 -16.40
C SER A 403 7.02 8.47 -15.02
N GLU A 404 6.57 7.60 -14.13
CA GLU A 404 6.37 7.86 -12.69
C GLU A 404 7.69 8.17 -11.94
N ALA A 405 8.81 8.24 -12.65
CA ALA A 405 10.12 8.41 -12.05
C ALA A 405 10.31 9.78 -11.38
N PRO A 406 11.02 9.86 -10.24
CA PRO A 406 11.30 11.08 -9.53
C PRO A 406 11.87 12.15 -10.47
N PRO A 407 11.38 13.40 -10.41
CA PRO A 407 11.78 14.45 -11.35
C PRO A 407 13.22 14.92 -11.22
N LYS A 408 13.91 14.52 -10.14
CA LYS A 408 15.35 14.79 -9.97
C LYS A 408 16.22 14.04 -11.01
N MET A 409 15.66 13.12 -11.80
CA MET A 409 16.41 12.36 -12.83
C MET A 409 16.07 12.75 -14.28
N LYS A 410 14.94 13.43 -14.54
CA LYS A 410 14.52 13.84 -15.89
C LYS A 410 13.74 15.14 -15.85
N ALA A 411 14.07 16.05 -16.76
CA ALA A 411 13.29 17.27 -16.97
C ALA A 411 11.84 16.90 -17.38
N PRO A 412 10.84 17.70 -16.97
CA PRO A 412 9.48 17.49 -17.43
C PRO A 412 9.40 17.66 -18.95
N VAL A 413 8.61 16.81 -19.60
CA VAL A 413 8.37 16.87 -21.05
C VAL A 413 7.51 18.07 -21.43
N ALA A 414 6.64 18.50 -20.52
CA ALA A 414 5.80 19.68 -20.66
C ALA A 414 5.37 20.21 -19.28
N THR A 415 4.95 21.47 -19.22
CA THR A 415 4.20 22.01 -18.08
C THR A 415 2.85 22.47 -18.58
N LEU A 416 1.78 21.79 -18.16
CA LEU A 416 0.44 22.00 -18.67
C LEU A 416 -0.48 22.57 -17.60
N LYS A 417 -1.44 23.38 -18.04
CA LYS A 417 -2.42 24.03 -17.18
C LYS A 417 -3.78 23.34 -17.25
N VAL A 418 -4.43 23.18 -16.10
CA VAL A 418 -5.78 22.64 -16.00
C VAL A 418 -6.79 23.65 -16.52
N THR A 419 -7.57 23.27 -17.51
CA THR A 419 -8.62 24.11 -18.11
C THR A 419 -10.01 23.76 -17.62
N GLU A 420 -10.24 22.49 -17.36
CA GLU A 420 -11.53 21.96 -16.93
C GLU A 420 -11.33 20.82 -15.93
N VAL A 421 -12.23 20.74 -14.96
CA VAL A 421 -12.20 19.76 -13.88
C VAL A 421 -13.54 19.04 -13.87
N GLU A 422 -13.51 17.72 -14.02
CA GLU A 422 -14.64 16.84 -13.73
C GLU A 422 -14.42 16.17 -12.36
N ASN A 423 -15.36 15.33 -11.91
CA ASN A 423 -15.29 14.75 -10.57
C ASN A 423 -14.04 13.88 -10.30
N ALA A 424 -13.62 13.05 -11.27
CA ALA A 424 -12.44 12.18 -11.12
C ALA A 424 -11.29 12.45 -12.11
N ILE A 425 -11.50 13.34 -13.08
CA ILE A 425 -10.49 13.67 -14.09
C ILE A 425 -10.41 15.17 -14.30
N SER A 426 -9.29 15.62 -14.87
CA SER A 426 -9.09 17.01 -15.28
C SER A 426 -8.48 17.09 -16.67
N ARG A 427 -8.76 18.17 -17.38
CA ARG A 427 -8.22 18.44 -18.71
C ARG A 427 -7.06 19.41 -18.62
N LEU A 428 -5.93 18.98 -19.14
CA LEU A 428 -4.71 19.76 -19.30
C LEU A 428 -4.61 20.20 -20.76
N MET A 429 -4.50 21.50 -21.02
CA MET A 429 -4.38 22.02 -22.38
C MET A 429 -2.98 21.77 -22.94
N LEU A 430 -2.91 21.13 -24.12
CA LEU A 430 -1.67 21.03 -24.88
C LEU A 430 -1.44 22.35 -25.63
N THR A 431 -0.27 22.96 -25.48
CA THR A 431 0.07 24.13 -26.29
C THR A 431 0.57 23.71 -27.68
N SER A 432 0.56 24.62 -28.66
CA SER A 432 0.93 24.32 -30.05
C SER A 432 2.28 23.55 -30.22
N PRO A 433 3.38 23.89 -29.52
CA PRO A 433 4.64 23.14 -29.60
C PRO A 433 4.62 21.78 -28.88
N ASP A 434 3.67 21.54 -27.96
CA ASP A 434 3.58 20.27 -27.21
C ASP A 434 2.85 19.18 -28.00
N SER A 435 2.01 19.57 -28.96
CA SER A 435 1.12 18.65 -29.67
C SER A 435 1.86 17.53 -30.41
N ASP A 436 3.09 17.79 -30.86
CA ASP A 436 4.00 16.85 -31.52
C ASP A 436 4.59 15.79 -30.56
N ILE A 437 4.93 16.20 -29.34
CA ILE A 437 5.44 15.30 -28.27
C ILE A 437 4.42 14.20 -27.96
N PHE A 438 3.14 14.59 -27.90
CA PHE A 438 2.06 13.68 -27.53
C PHE A 438 1.40 13.02 -28.76
N THR A 439 1.79 13.29 -30.02
CA THR A 439 1.08 12.75 -31.20
C THR A 439 1.60 11.43 -31.74
N VAL A 440 2.83 10.99 -31.49
CA VAL A 440 3.37 9.82 -32.20
C VAL A 440 4.29 8.98 -31.32
N ASN A 441 3.70 8.18 -30.45
CA ASN A 441 4.31 6.89 -30.11
C ASN A 441 3.22 5.89 -29.71
N THR A 442 2.87 4.98 -30.64
CA THR A 442 1.91 3.89 -30.40
C THR A 442 2.34 2.94 -29.29
N ARG A 443 3.57 3.10 -28.77
CA ARG A 443 4.10 2.33 -27.65
C ARG A 443 3.75 2.92 -26.29
N GLN A 444 3.61 4.24 -26.10
CA GLN A 444 3.38 4.86 -24.78
C GLN A 444 1.95 5.41 -24.61
N PRO A 445 1.08 4.72 -23.85
CA PRO A 445 -0.34 5.08 -23.74
C PRO A 445 -0.65 5.97 -22.52
N LEU A 446 0.33 6.22 -21.66
CA LEU A 446 0.20 6.97 -20.41
C LEU A 446 1.43 7.86 -20.17
N TRP A 447 1.18 9.03 -19.58
CA TRP A 447 2.16 9.97 -19.04
C TRP A 447 1.85 10.19 -17.55
N TYR A 448 2.70 10.94 -16.87
CA TYR A 448 2.57 11.19 -15.43
C TYR A 448 2.69 12.66 -15.13
N ALA A 449 1.81 13.15 -14.26
CA ALA A 449 1.70 14.54 -13.92
C ALA A 449 2.05 14.72 -12.44
N ARG A 450 2.94 15.64 -12.14
CA ARG A 450 3.22 16.11 -10.78
C ARG A 450 2.74 17.54 -10.63
N LEU A 451 2.05 17.83 -9.53
CA LEU A 451 1.62 19.19 -9.23
C LEU A 451 2.82 20.14 -9.18
N ARG A 452 2.73 21.23 -9.96
CA ARG A 452 3.70 22.32 -9.96
C ARG A 452 3.21 23.44 -9.06
N ASN A 453 2.03 23.99 -9.37
CA ASN A 453 1.38 25.02 -8.56
C ASN A 453 -0.13 24.77 -8.53
N THR A 454 -0.74 24.88 -7.36
CA THR A 454 -2.20 25.02 -7.22
C THR A 454 -2.66 26.41 -7.68
N SER A 455 -3.94 26.54 -7.99
CA SER A 455 -4.60 27.85 -8.18
C SER A 455 -4.95 28.53 -6.86
N GLY A 456 -5.27 27.74 -5.83
CA GLY A 456 -5.49 28.22 -4.47
C GLY A 456 -4.27 28.94 -3.91
N ARG A 457 -4.48 29.75 -2.86
CA ARG A 457 -3.41 30.53 -2.22
C ARG A 457 -3.45 30.29 -0.72
N LEU A 458 -2.28 30.17 -0.11
CA LEU A 458 -2.12 30.05 1.33
C LEU A 458 -1.68 31.40 1.91
N LYS A 459 -2.46 31.95 2.84
CA LYS A 459 -2.09 33.17 3.56
C LYS A 459 -1.21 32.83 4.76
N ILE A 460 -0.02 33.40 4.80
CA ILE A 460 0.93 33.19 5.89
C ILE A 460 1.22 34.50 6.63
N TYR A 461 1.14 34.45 7.95
CA TYR A 461 1.71 35.46 8.84
C TYR A 461 3.03 34.92 9.41
N CYS A 462 4.06 35.76 9.50
CA CYS A 462 5.30 35.44 10.21
C CYS A 462 5.80 36.68 10.95
N ASP A 463 6.22 36.50 12.21
CA ASP A 463 6.78 37.56 13.05
C ASP A 463 8.20 37.98 12.64
N ASP A 464 8.91 37.13 11.89
CA ASP A 464 10.23 37.40 11.32
C ASP A 464 10.17 37.69 9.81
N ARG A 465 10.58 38.91 9.43
CA ARG A 465 10.58 39.35 8.02
C ARG A 465 11.62 38.62 7.16
N GLY A 466 12.74 38.19 7.75
CA GLY A 466 13.77 37.44 7.05
C GLY A 466 13.27 36.07 6.64
N VAL A 467 12.60 35.37 7.56
CA VAL A 467 11.93 34.09 7.30
C VAL A 467 10.84 34.24 6.24
N LEU A 468 9.97 35.24 6.41
CA LEU A 468 8.90 35.50 5.45
C LEU A 468 9.40 35.79 4.03
N ALA A 469 10.54 36.47 3.89
CA ALA A 469 11.10 36.84 2.58
C ALA A 469 11.64 35.64 1.79
N TRP A 470 12.22 34.63 2.45
CA TRP A 470 12.77 33.46 1.73
C TRP A 470 11.77 32.34 1.51
N ILE A 471 10.65 32.27 2.26
CA ILE A 471 9.63 31.23 2.06
C ILE A 471 9.21 31.08 0.58
N PRO A 472 8.87 32.16 -0.16
CA PRO A 472 8.43 32.07 -1.55
C PRO A 472 9.56 31.80 -2.57
N THR A 473 10.83 31.84 -2.14
CA THR A 473 11.96 31.65 -3.06
C THR A 473 12.24 30.17 -3.27
N ASP A 474 12.00 29.64 -4.48
CA ASP A 474 12.27 28.23 -4.79
C ASP A 474 13.76 27.88 -4.54
N SER A 475 14.03 26.62 -4.18
CA SER A 475 15.39 26.06 -4.05
C SER A 475 15.48 24.68 -4.71
N ASP A 476 16.69 24.20 -4.97
CA ASP A 476 16.92 22.87 -5.57
C ASP A 476 16.48 21.71 -4.65
N GLU A 477 16.40 21.94 -3.33
CA GLU A 477 16.09 20.92 -2.32
C GLU A 477 14.59 20.75 -2.09
N SER A 478 13.84 21.86 -1.97
CA SER A 478 12.37 21.86 -1.89
C SER A 478 11.75 23.12 -2.50
N ARG A 479 10.50 22.96 -2.96
CA ARG A 479 9.70 24.00 -3.64
C ARG A 479 8.28 24.02 -3.11
N LEU A 480 7.64 25.18 -3.13
CA LEU A 480 6.23 25.29 -2.75
C LEU A 480 5.34 24.86 -3.92
N THR A 481 4.34 24.03 -3.63
CA THR A 481 3.28 23.67 -4.59
C THR A 481 2.06 24.59 -4.46
N VAL A 482 2.00 25.39 -3.40
CA VAL A 482 0.96 26.39 -3.16
C VAL A 482 1.55 27.81 -3.19
N PRO A 483 0.97 28.73 -3.97
CA PRO A 483 1.32 30.15 -3.88
C PRO A 483 1.06 30.71 -2.46
N VAL A 484 2.08 31.31 -1.86
CA VAL A 484 2.01 31.94 -0.54
C VAL A 484 1.74 33.44 -0.67
N ILE A 485 0.77 33.95 0.08
CA ILE A 485 0.54 35.39 0.28
C ILE A 485 0.92 35.75 1.71
N SER A 486 1.84 36.69 1.89
CA SER A 486 2.12 37.27 3.20
C SER A 486 0.96 38.17 3.66
N VAL A 487 0.53 38.02 4.91
CA VAL A 487 -0.44 38.92 5.57
C VAL A 487 0.18 39.60 6.79
N SER A 488 -0.40 40.75 7.17
CA SER A 488 0.13 41.57 8.26
C SER A 488 -0.36 41.18 9.65
N THR A 489 -1.44 40.41 9.74
CA THR A 489 -2.08 40.04 11.01
C THR A 489 -2.31 38.53 11.11
N PRO A 490 -2.15 37.92 12.31
CA PRO A 490 -2.49 36.51 12.53
C PRO A 490 -3.96 36.16 12.23
N GLU A 491 -4.86 37.15 12.32
CA GLU A 491 -6.29 37.01 12.09
C GLU A 491 -6.63 36.70 10.62
N GLU A 492 -5.83 37.23 9.69
CA GLU A 492 -6.02 37.06 8.25
C GLU A 492 -5.30 35.82 7.69
N ALA A 493 -4.44 35.20 8.49
CA ALA A 493 -3.60 34.09 8.09
C ALA A 493 -4.35 32.75 8.13
N ASP A 494 -3.98 31.86 7.22
CA ASP A 494 -4.32 30.45 7.28
C ASP A 494 -3.27 29.71 8.15
N LEU A 495 -1.99 30.09 8.04
CA LEU A 495 -0.87 29.57 8.83
C LEU A 495 -0.04 30.71 9.43
N CYS A 496 0.35 30.59 10.69
CA CYS A 496 1.20 31.54 11.42
C CYS A 496 2.56 30.89 11.75
N LEU A 497 3.64 31.61 11.51
CA LEU A 497 5.01 31.20 11.87
C LEU A 497 5.54 32.15 12.94
N THR A 498 6.10 31.59 14.01
CA THR A 498 6.76 32.33 15.09
C THR A 498 8.22 31.91 15.13
N VAL A 499 9.16 32.85 15.14
CA VAL A 499 10.59 32.55 15.19
C VAL A 499 11.15 32.86 16.57
N LYS A 500 11.66 31.84 17.25
CA LYS A 500 12.30 31.97 18.57
C LYS A 500 13.53 31.08 18.64
N ASP A 501 14.64 31.59 19.18
CA ASP A 501 15.88 30.83 19.39
C ASP A 501 16.35 30.06 18.14
N ASN A 502 16.35 30.74 16.98
CA ASN A 502 16.72 30.18 15.67
C ASN A 502 15.86 28.96 15.23
N THR A 503 14.64 28.88 15.76
CA THR A 503 13.67 27.81 15.51
C THR A 503 12.34 28.42 15.03
N VAL A 504 11.78 27.84 13.97
CA VAL A 504 10.46 28.18 13.42
C VAL A 504 9.41 27.29 14.09
N PHE A 505 8.45 27.93 14.74
CA PHE A 505 7.26 27.31 15.30
C PHE A 505 6.06 27.57 14.39
N PHE A 506 5.26 26.55 14.14
CA PHE A 506 4.07 26.66 13.30
C PHE A 506 2.82 26.68 14.17
N HIS A 507 1.91 27.57 13.85
CA HIS A 507 0.62 27.71 14.52
C HIS A 507 -0.47 27.90 13.48
N ARG A 508 -1.67 27.39 13.79
CA ARG A 508 -2.84 27.63 12.94
C ARG A 508 -3.18 29.12 12.92
N GLY A 509 -3.51 29.63 11.74
CA GLY A 509 -4.12 30.95 11.61
C GLY A 509 -5.57 30.98 12.08
N LYS A 510 -6.13 32.16 12.36
CA LYS A 510 -7.50 32.29 12.88
C LYS A 510 -8.58 32.31 11.79
N ARG A 511 -8.19 32.29 10.51
CA ARG A 511 -9.10 32.37 9.38
C ARG A 511 -9.93 31.09 9.17
N ILE A 512 -9.40 29.93 9.56
CA ILE A 512 -10.12 28.66 9.46
C ILE A 512 -10.87 28.41 10.77
N SER A 513 -12.20 28.57 10.72
CA SER A 513 -13.11 28.56 11.88
C SER A 513 -13.75 27.18 12.14
N GLU A 514 -13.54 26.25 11.22
CA GLU A 514 -14.03 24.86 11.23
C GLU A 514 -13.35 24.00 12.29
N PHE A 515 -12.31 24.52 12.92
CA PHE A 515 -11.51 23.82 13.91
C PHE A 515 -11.91 24.21 15.34
N SER A 516 -11.94 23.21 16.24
CA SER A 516 -12.00 23.45 17.68
C SER A 516 -10.90 24.43 18.13
N SER A 517 -11.07 25.05 19.31
CA SER A 517 -10.03 25.84 19.98
C SER A 517 -8.77 25.02 20.32
N CYS A 518 -8.88 23.70 20.27
CA CYS A 518 -7.85 22.75 20.63
C CYS A 518 -7.20 22.26 19.34
N PHE A 519 -6.05 22.85 19.00
CA PHE A 519 -5.26 22.42 17.87
C PHE A 519 -3.84 22.11 18.37
N PRO A 520 -3.29 20.94 18.01
CA PRO A 520 -1.99 20.50 18.50
C PRO A 520 -0.86 21.44 18.07
N CYS A 521 0.22 21.46 18.87
CA CYS A 521 1.44 22.15 18.48
C CYS A 521 2.14 21.36 17.38
N TYR A 522 2.34 22.01 16.23
CA TYR A 522 3.10 21.43 15.14
C TYR A 522 4.58 21.27 15.51
N PRO A 523 5.26 20.26 14.95
CA PRO A 523 6.67 20.08 15.20
C PRO A 523 7.46 21.26 14.61
N SER A 524 8.29 21.89 15.44
CA SER A 524 9.14 23.00 15.02
C SER A 524 10.31 22.52 14.15
N CYS A 525 10.94 23.45 13.44
CA CYS A 525 12.14 23.17 12.66
C CYS A 525 13.16 24.31 12.80
N PRO A 526 14.47 24.03 12.66
CA PRO A 526 15.47 25.09 12.68
C PRO A 526 15.28 26.07 11.51
N VAL A 527 15.53 27.37 11.71
CA VAL A 527 15.36 28.41 10.68
C VAL A 527 16.21 28.16 9.42
N HIS A 528 17.36 27.49 9.59
CA HIS A 528 18.23 27.12 8.48
C HIS A 528 17.72 25.92 7.67
N ALA A 529 16.81 25.11 8.22
CA ALA A 529 16.15 23.99 7.54
C ALA A 529 15.01 24.50 6.64
N ARG A 530 15.38 25.28 5.61
CA ARG A 530 14.42 25.89 4.68
C ARG A 530 13.59 24.84 3.94
N ALA A 531 14.19 23.69 3.64
CA ALA A 531 13.52 22.58 2.97
C ALA A 531 12.33 22.07 3.80
N ASP A 532 12.60 21.72 5.06
CA ASP A 532 11.62 21.25 6.04
C ASP A 532 10.48 22.24 6.25
N THR A 533 10.78 23.55 6.30
CA THR A 533 9.76 24.59 6.46
C THR A 533 8.79 24.60 5.28
N ARG A 534 9.30 24.54 4.05
CA ARG A 534 8.45 24.53 2.84
C ARG A 534 7.70 23.22 2.69
N ASP A 535 8.33 22.11 3.03
CA ASP A 535 7.66 20.81 3.02
C ASP A 535 6.51 20.81 4.01
N PHE A 536 6.71 21.33 5.24
CA PHE A 536 5.62 21.54 6.18
C PHE A 536 4.50 22.41 5.61
N ILE A 537 4.82 23.54 4.97
CA ILE A 537 3.82 24.41 4.34
C ILE A 537 3.00 23.67 3.28
N ASN A 538 3.66 22.88 2.41
CA ASN A 538 2.99 22.07 1.40
C ASN A 538 2.06 21.03 2.04
N HIS A 539 2.53 20.32 3.07
CA HIS A 539 1.75 19.31 3.78
C HIS A 539 0.54 19.95 4.48
N TYR A 540 0.72 21.09 5.12
CA TYR A 540 -0.35 21.84 5.76
C TYR A 540 -1.41 22.31 4.74
N ALA A 541 -0.99 22.86 3.60
CA ALA A 541 -1.89 23.32 2.56
C ALA A 541 -2.69 22.17 1.92
N HIS A 542 -2.04 21.03 1.66
CA HIS A 542 -2.70 19.82 1.17
C HIS A 542 -3.73 19.30 2.18
N PHE A 543 -3.31 19.17 3.44
CA PHE A 543 -4.17 18.72 4.55
C PHE A 543 -5.43 19.59 4.69
N THR A 544 -5.24 20.91 4.81
CA THR A 544 -6.34 21.85 5.03
C THR A 544 -7.28 21.95 3.84
N SER A 545 -6.75 21.92 2.61
CA SER A 545 -7.55 21.87 1.38
C SER A 545 -8.44 20.64 1.36
N HIS A 546 -7.89 19.45 1.63
CA HIS A 546 -8.66 18.22 1.65
C HIS A 546 -9.65 18.14 2.80
N LEU A 547 -9.35 18.71 3.97
CA LEU A 547 -10.29 18.79 5.06
C LEU A 547 -11.49 19.67 4.69
N ALA A 548 -11.23 20.86 4.14
CA ALA A 548 -12.24 21.85 3.77
C ALA A 548 -13.03 21.51 2.50
N ALA A 549 -12.52 20.61 1.66
CA ALA A 549 -13.16 20.23 0.40
C ALA A 549 -14.60 19.74 0.61
N LYS A 550 -15.56 20.40 -0.04
CA LYS A 550 -16.99 20.04 -0.01
C LYS A 550 -17.35 19.20 -1.23
N SER A 551 -18.26 18.25 -1.05
CA SER A 551 -18.79 17.48 -2.16
C SER A 551 -19.87 18.25 -2.94
N PRO A 552 -20.08 17.94 -4.24
CA PRO A 552 -21.11 18.60 -5.06
C PRO A 552 -22.53 18.39 -4.56
N VAL A 553 -22.77 17.30 -3.83
CA VAL A 553 -24.07 16.86 -3.33
C VAL A 553 -23.96 16.38 -1.89
N PRO A 554 -25.05 16.43 -1.09
CA PRO A 554 -25.08 15.91 0.26
C PRO A 554 -24.82 14.40 0.32
N ILE A 555 -24.07 13.94 1.33
CA ILE A 555 -23.85 12.49 1.52
C ILE A 555 -25.12 11.71 1.85
N THR A 556 -26.11 12.39 2.44
CA THR A 556 -27.40 11.81 2.86
C THR A 556 -28.23 11.30 1.69
N ASP A 557 -27.96 11.81 0.48
CA ASP A 557 -28.58 11.36 -0.76
C ASP A 557 -28.10 9.96 -1.16
N PHE A 558 -26.94 9.54 -0.65
CA PHE A 558 -26.31 8.25 -0.95
C PHE A 558 -26.41 7.27 0.20
N VAL A 559 -26.09 7.72 1.42
CA VAL A 559 -25.94 6.82 2.58
C VAL A 559 -26.42 7.44 3.90
N ALA A 560 -26.77 6.56 4.84
CA ALA A 560 -26.83 6.89 6.27
C ALA A 560 -25.53 6.45 6.94
N ILE A 561 -24.98 7.24 7.86
CA ILE A 561 -23.75 6.91 8.60
C ILE A 561 -24.07 6.97 10.09
N LYS A 562 -23.78 5.88 10.79
CA LYS A 562 -23.83 5.79 12.26
C LYS A 562 -22.42 5.54 12.79
N MET A 563 -22.04 6.25 13.84
CA MET A 563 -20.85 5.93 14.64
C MET A 563 -21.32 5.20 15.88
N ILE A 564 -20.65 4.12 16.24
CA ILE A 564 -20.99 3.32 17.43
C ILE A 564 -19.79 3.18 18.33
N LYS A 565 -20.04 3.20 19.64
CA LYS A 565 -19.11 2.76 20.67
C LYS A 565 -19.30 1.25 20.86
N LEU A 566 -18.20 0.54 21.04
CA LEU A 566 -18.19 -0.91 21.21
C LEU A 566 -18.00 -1.27 22.67
N ASP A 567 -18.61 -2.38 23.07
CA ASP A 567 -18.34 -3.00 24.37
C ASP A 567 -17.04 -3.84 24.33
N ASP A 568 -16.68 -4.40 25.48
CA ASP A 568 -15.52 -5.29 25.63
C ASP A 568 -15.61 -6.54 24.76
N THR A 569 -16.79 -6.88 24.21
CA THR A 569 -16.99 -8.01 23.30
C THR A 569 -16.87 -7.62 21.83
N GLY A 570 -16.66 -6.33 21.53
CA GLY A 570 -16.61 -5.79 20.16
C GLY A 570 -17.97 -5.66 19.50
N GLU A 571 -19.05 -5.85 20.27
CA GLU A 571 -20.43 -5.64 19.83
C GLU A 571 -20.86 -4.19 20.06
N SER A 572 -22.00 -3.82 19.46
CA SER A 572 -22.53 -2.45 19.53
C SER A 572 -23.06 -2.17 20.95
N ASP A 573 -22.33 -1.36 21.72
CA ASP A 573 -22.76 -0.87 23.03
C ASP A 573 -23.79 0.27 22.87
N SER A 574 -23.37 1.36 22.22
CA SER A 574 -24.20 2.57 22.11
C SER A 574 -23.93 3.36 20.82
N GLU A 575 -24.97 3.96 20.24
CA GLU A 575 -24.81 4.89 19.10
C GLU A 575 -24.21 6.20 19.62
N VAL A 576 -23.08 6.60 19.05
CA VAL A 576 -22.43 7.85 19.42
C VAL A 576 -23.24 9.01 18.87
N VAL A 577 -23.80 9.83 19.76
CA VAL A 577 -24.56 11.01 19.37
C VAL A 577 -23.62 12.04 18.74
N LEU A 578 -23.77 12.25 17.43
CA LEU A 578 -23.07 13.31 16.72
C LEU A 578 -23.73 14.65 17.08
N THR A 579 -23.18 15.37 18.06
CA THR A 579 -23.76 16.63 18.52
C THR A 579 -23.55 17.73 17.47
N PRO A 580 -24.60 18.46 17.05
CA PRO A 580 -24.42 19.58 16.14
C PRO A 580 -23.72 20.73 16.88
N ALA A 581 -22.48 21.04 16.49
CA ALA A 581 -21.88 22.30 16.91
C ALA A 581 -22.53 23.47 16.18
N LYS A 582 -22.35 24.68 16.71
CA LYS A 582 -22.81 25.93 16.07
C LYS A 582 -22.31 26.12 14.62
N ASN A 583 -21.23 25.44 14.20
CA ASN A 583 -20.66 25.51 12.84
C ASN A 583 -20.46 24.14 12.12
N GLY A 584 -20.97 23.01 12.65
CA GLY A 584 -20.82 21.68 12.02
C GLY A 584 -20.69 20.53 13.02
N ALA A 585 -21.20 19.34 12.69
CA ALA A 585 -21.27 18.19 13.60
C ALA A 585 -19.88 17.70 14.07
N HIS A 586 -19.52 17.98 15.32
CA HIS A 586 -18.36 17.38 15.97
C HIS A 586 -18.81 16.37 17.03
N THR A 587 -18.01 15.32 17.17
CA THR A 587 -18.15 14.29 18.19
C THR A 587 -17.10 14.56 19.25
N GLU A 588 -17.53 14.69 20.50
CA GLU A 588 -16.62 14.74 21.63
C GLU A 588 -16.43 13.31 22.16
N VAL A 589 -15.17 12.89 22.28
CA VAL A 589 -14.76 11.61 22.85
C VAL A 589 -13.94 11.90 24.10
N VAL A 590 -14.39 11.40 25.25
CA VAL A 590 -13.62 11.52 26.49
C VAL A 590 -12.68 10.32 26.58
N VAL A 591 -11.39 10.60 26.65
CA VAL A 591 -10.32 9.60 26.74
C VAL A 591 -9.91 9.46 28.20
N ASP A 592 -10.20 8.31 28.80
CA ASP A 592 -9.70 7.98 30.12
C ASP A 592 -8.27 7.45 30.04
N THR A 593 -7.30 8.27 30.46
CA THR A 593 -5.89 7.90 30.43
C THR A 593 -5.47 7.02 31.60
N SER A 594 -6.36 6.73 32.56
CA SER A 594 -6.12 5.66 33.54
C SER A 594 -6.26 4.27 32.92
N ILE A 595 -6.97 4.17 31.79
CA ILE A 595 -7.05 2.96 30.99
C ILE A 595 -5.86 2.94 30.03
N PRO A 596 -4.93 1.98 30.17
CA PRO A 596 -3.79 1.88 29.28
C PRO A 596 -4.27 1.62 27.86
N PHE A 597 -3.55 2.17 26.88
CA PHE A 597 -3.69 1.68 25.51
C PHE A 597 -3.19 0.22 25.49
N PRO A 598 -3.97 -0.78 25.02
CA PRO A 598 -5.09 -0.70 24.06
C PRO A 598 -6.50 -0.85 24.64
N ASP A 599 -6.69 -0.92 25.96
CA ASP A 599 -7.97 -1.29 26.60
C ASP A 599 -9.02 -0.17 26.63
N ARG A 600 -8.77 0.92 25.91
CA ARG A 600 -9.67 2.08 25.86
C ARG A 600 -10.90 1.81 25.02
N ASP A 601 -11.87 2.70 25.13
CA ASP A 601 -13.08 2.67 24.32
C ASP A 601 -12.78 2.50 22.82
N HIS A 602 -13.47 1.53 22.23
CA HIS A 602 -13.37 1.22 20.81
C HIS A 602 -14.60 1.75 20.07
N TYR A 603 -14.40 2.16 18.81
CA TYR A 603 -15.45 2.74 17.99
C TYR A 603 -15.46 2.14 16.58
N GLY A 604 -16.61 2.22 15.93
CA GLY A 604 -16.78 1.83 14.54
C GLY A 604 -17.88 2.62 13.84
N PHE A 605 -18.06 2.35 12.55
CA PHE A 605 -19.11 2.94 11.72
C PHE A 605 -19.98 1.88 11.07
N THR A 606 -21.29 2.11 11.05
CA THR A 606 -22.22 1.42 10.14
C THR A 606 -22.73 2.38 9.08
N ILE A 607 -22.58 2.00 7.82
CA ILE A 607 -22.97 2.80 6.65
C ILE A 607 -24.06 2.06 5.88
N TYR A 608 -25.22 2.69 5.69
CA TYR A 608 -26.38 2.11 5.01
C TYR A 608 -26.60 2.74 3.65
N ASN A 609 -26.86 1.93 2.62
CA ASN A 609 -27.20 2.43 1.29
C ASN A 609 -28.63 3.01 1.26
N ARG A 610 -28.79 4.22 0.73
CA ARG A 610 -30.08 4.91 0.58
C ARG A 610 -30.50 5.18 -0.86
N CYS A 611 -29.63 4.93 -1.83
CA CYS A 611 -29.82 5.41 -3.20
C CYS A 611 -30.04 4.31 -4.25
N GLY A 612 -30.06 3.03 -3.84
CA GLY A 612 -30.44 1.94 -4.75
C GLY A 612 -29.39 1.62 -5.82
N VAL A 613 -28.18 2.18 -5.72
CA VAL A 613 -27.07 1.94 -6.65
C VAL A 613 -25.87 1.37 -5.91
N GLU A 614 -25.00 0.66 -6.61
CA GLU A 614 -23.75 0.16 -6.04
C GLU A 614 -22.83 1.32 -5.65
N LEU A 615 -22.26 1.25 -4.44
CA LEU A 615 -21.43 2.31 -3.88
C LEU A 615 -20.05 1.81 -3.47
N TYR A 616 -19.08 2.71 -3.61
CA TYR A 616 -17.70 2.54 -3.18
C TYR A 616 -17.44 3.54 -2.07
N ILE A 617 -16.93 3.02 -0.94
CA ILE A 617 -16.73 3.77 0.29
C ILE A 617 -15.23 3.88 0.56
N TYR A 618 -14.82 5.04 1.06
CA TYR A 618 -13.45 5.31 1.52
C TYR A 618 -13.52 6.03 2.86
N LEU A 619 -12.74 5.58 3.84
CA LEU A 619 -12.64 6.21 5.16
C LEU A 619 -11.22 6.71 5.32
N LEU A 620 -11.07 8.03 5.36
CA LEU A 620 -9.80 8.71 5.61
C LEU A 620 -9.74 9.21 7.05
N TYR A 621 -8.61 8.98 7.69
CA TYR A 621 -8.25 9.59 8.96
C TYR A 621 -7.31 10.76 8.71
N LEU A 622 -7.64 11.90 9.28
CA LEU A 622 -6.89 13.13 9.14
C LEU A 622 -6.34 13.50 10.53
N ASP A 623 -5.04 13.32 10.70
CA ASP A 623 -4.32 13.66 11.93
C ASP A 623 -3.94 15.14 11.89
N ALA A 624 -4.56 15.93 12.77
CA ALA A 624 -4.31 17.36 12.85
C ALA A 624 -2.90 17.71 13.38
N THR A 625 -2.32 16.84 14.22
CA THR A 625 -0.99 17.01 14.81
C THR A 625 0.08 16.85 13.75
N LYS A 626 -0.06 15.80 12.94
CA LYS A 626 0.93 15.44 11.92
C LYS A 626 0.64 16.04 10.55
N SER A 627 -0.54 16.63 10.37
CA SER A 627 -1.11 16.94 9.05
C SER A 627 -1.12 15.71 8.14
N GLU A 628 -1.38 14.52 8.69
CA GLU A 628 -1.40 13.26 7.93
C GLU A 628 -2.81 13.01 7.37
N ILE A 629 -2.89 12.42 6.17
CA ILE A 629 -4.13 11.86 5.63
C ILE A 629 -3.90 10.39 5.33
N ASP A 630 -4.40 9.52 6.19
CA ASP A 630 -4.27 8.07 6.08
C ASP A 630 -5.59 7.42 5.65
N ALA A 631 -5.53 6.54 4.65
CA ALA A 631 -6.68 5.73 4.26
C ALA A 631 -6.79 4.52 5.20
N TRP A 632 -7.76 4.58 6.12
CA TRP A 632 -8.07 3.47 7.02
C TRP A 632 -8.92 2.39 6.35
N TYR A 633 -9.72 2.78 5.36
CA TYR A 633 -10.45 1.86 4.48
C TYR A 633 -10.53 2.42 3.06
N SER A 634 -10.30 1.57 2.05
CA SER A 634 -10.46 1.92 0.64
C SER A 634 -11.13 0.78 -0.13
N SER A 635 -11.96 1.13 -1.12
CA SER A 635 -12.54 0.13 -2.03
C SER A 635 -11.48 -0.54 -2.92
N ARG A 636 -11.79 -1.76 -3.38
CA ARG A 636 -10.94 -2.60 -4.26
C ARG A 636 -10.50 -1.86 -5.52
N LYS A 637 -9.33 -2.23 -6.05
CA LYS A 637 -8.81 -1.73 -7.33
C LYS A 637 -8.73 -2.87 -8.35
N GLY A 638 -8.90 -2.54 -9.62
CA GLY A 638 -8.95 -3.52 -10.70
C GLY A 638 -8.20 -3.03 -11.93
N GLN A 639 -8.08 -3.91 -12.91
CA GLN A 639 -7.38 -3.60 -14.17
C GLN A 639 -7.99 -2.38 -14.89
N ASN A 640 -9.32 -2.24 -14.87
CA ASN A 640 -10.04 -1.11 -15.46
C ASN A 640 -10.90 -0.39 -14.40
N GLU A 641 -11.16 0.90 -14.57
CA GLU A 641 -12.08 1.64 -13.71
C GLU A 641 -13.51 1.06 -13.77
N GLY A 642 -14.16 0.90 -12.61
CA GLY A 642 -15.50 0.30 -12.51
C GLY A 642 -15.56 -1.21 -12.77
N SER A 643 -14.42 -1.88 -12.91
CA SER A 643 -14.34 -3.34 -13.10
C SER A 643 -14.24 -4.14 -11.80
N VAL A 644 -14.38 -3.46 -10.66
CA VAL A 644 -14.24 -4.01 -9.30
C VAL A 644 -15.59 -4.16 -8.62
N ASP A 645 -15.67 -5.04 -7.62
CA ASP A 645 -16.89 -5.23 -6.85
C ASP A 645 -17.12 -4.05 -5.91
N SER A 646 -18.38 -3.65 -5.75
CA SER A 646 -18.77 -2.63 -4.78
C SER A 646 -18.66 -3.15 -3.35
N CYS A 647 -18.23 -2.29 -2.41
CA CYS A 647 -18.20 -2.63 -1.00
C CYS A 647 -19.57 -2.45 -0.32
N LEU A 648 -20.48 -1.72 -0.95
CA LEU A 648 -21.84 -1.49 -0.48
C LEU A 648 -22.82 -1.76 -1.63
N GLY A 649 -23.56 -2.85 -1.51
CA GLY A 649 -24.44 -3.36 -2.57
C GLY A 649 -25.59 -2.41 -2.90
N LYS A 650 -26.23 -2.62 -4.06
CA LYS A 650 -27.33 -1.76 -4.55
C LYS A 650 -28.63 -1.81 -3.74
N GLU A 651 -28.83 -2.86 -2.94
CA GLU A 651 -30.09 -3.04 -2.19
C GLU A 651 -30.26 -1.94 -1.15
N LEU A 652 -31.47 -1.38 -1.07
CA LEU A 652 -31.81 -0.36 -0.06
C LEU A 652 -31.58 -0.92 1.34
N ASN A 653 -30.94 -0.12 2.19
CA ASN A 653 -30.52 -0.48 3.55
C ASN A 653 -29.53 -1.66 3.64
N SER A 654 -28.91 -2.07 2.52
CA SER A 654 -27.65 -2.82 2.62
C SER A 654 -26.67 -2.03 3.47
N LYS A 655 -25.86 -2.74 4.27
CA LYS A 655 -24.95 -2.12 5.24
C LYS A 655 -23.51 -2.53 5.01
N LEU A 656 -22.60 -1.61 5.33
CA LEU A 656 -21.17 -1.84 5.47
C LEU A 656 -20.77 -1.46 6.90
N THR A 657 -20.10 -2.35 7.63
CA THR A 657 -19.54 -2.06 8.95
C THR A 657 -18.03 -1.84 8.85
N LEU A 658 -17.54 -0.80 9.54
CA LEU A 658 -16.15 -0.37 9.56
C LEU A 658 -15.67 -0.30 11.01
N GLY A 659 -14.64 -1.05 11.37
CA GLY A 659 -14.12 -1.07 12.75
C GLY A 659 -14.99 -1.84 13.75
N HIS A 660 -16.04 -2.54 13.31
CA HIS A 660 -16.85 -3.38 14.19
C HIS A 660 -17.63 -4.43 13.40
N GLY A 661 -18.18 -5.42 14.12
CA GLY A 661 -18.82 -6.58 13.51
C GLY A 661 -17.85 -7.20 12.49
N SER A 662 -18.37 -7.67 11.38
CA SER A 662 -17.52 -8.20 10.32
C SER A 662 -16.96 -7.08 9.45
N SER A 663 -15.98 -6.38 9.98
CA SER A 663 -15.21 -5.40 9.24
C SER A 663 -13.79 -5.87 8.97
N ALA A 664 -13.35 -5.58 7.75
CA ALA A 664 -11.97 -5.55 7.28
C ALA A 664 -10.98 -4.77 8.17
N MET A 665 -11.54 -3.80 8.86
CA MET A 665 -10.87 -2.72 9.55
C MET A 665 -10.96 -2.97 11.05
N GLN A 666 -9.83 -2.81 11.73
CA GLN A 666 -9.78 -2.89 13.19
C GLN A 666 -10.61 -1.77 13.82
N PRO A 667 -11.15 -2.00 15.03
CA PRO A 667 -11.84 -0.95 15.76
C PRO A 667 -10.97 0.29 15.97
N LEU A 668 -11.64 1.42 16.09
CA LEU A 668 -11.01 2.72 16.25
C LEU A 668 -10.83 3.02 17.73
N THR A 669 -9.62 3.42 18.09
CA THR A 669 -9.31 3.90 19.44
C THR A 669 -8.66 5.26 19.30
N PHE A 670 -9.03 6.21 20.16
CA PHE A 670 -8.49 7.55 20.17
C PHE A 670 -7.55 7.76 21.35
N ASP A 671 -6.55 8.62 21.15
CA ASP A 671 -5.57 9.00 22.17
C ASP A 671 -5.45 10.52 22.27
N VAL A 672 -4.86 10.97 23.38
CA VAL A 672 -4.45 12.35 23.60
C VAL A 672 -2.94 12.31 23.91
N PRO A 673 -2.09 12.91 23.07
CA PRO A 673 -0.64 12.89 23.26
C PRO A 673 -0.21 13.33 24.67
N ASP A 674 0.94 12.83 25.11
CA ASP A 674 1.52 13.21 26.40
C ASP A 674 1.81 14.71 26.46
N GLY A 675 1.47 15.33 27.58
CA GLY A 675 1.60 16.78 27.78
C GLY A 675 0.45 17.61 27.20
N GLN A 676 -0.58 16.97 26.62
CA GLN A 676 -1.80 17.64 26.16
C GLN A 676 -3.03 17.19 26.96
N ASP A 677 -3.96 18.13 27.16
CA ASP A 677 -5.27 17.86 27.77
C ASP A 677 -6.32 17.45 26.74
N GLU A 678 -6.17 17.90 25.49
CA GLU A 678 -7.11 17.68 24.40
C GLU A 678 -6.36 17.49 23.07
N ASP A 679 -6.90 16.64 22.20
CA ASP A 679 -6.42 16.43 20.83
C ASP A 679 -7.61 16.44 19.85
N VAL A 680 -7.34 16.72 18.58
CA VAL A 680 -8.36 16.77 17.54
C VAL A 680 -7.91 16.00 16.32
N CYS A 681 -8.78 15.14 15.81
CA CYS A 681 -8.61 14.49 14.52
C CYS A 681 -9.91 14.56 13.72
N PHE A 682 -9.84 14.22 12.43
CA PHE A 682 -11.02 14.20 11.57
C PHE A 682 -11.14 12.86 10.87
N ILE A 683 -12.37 12.40 10.74
CA ILE A 683 -12.70 11.25 9.90
C ILE A 683 -13.49 11.76 8.71
N LYS A 684 -12.96 11.53 7.50
CA LYS A 684 -13.63 11.91 6.26
C LYS A 684 -14.05 10.67 5.48
N ILE A 685 -15.36 10.50 5.33
CA ILE A 685 -15.95 9.40 4.59
C ILE A 685 -16.34 9.89 3.20
N PHE A 686 -15.83 9.23 2.16
CA PHE A 686 -16.20 9.46 0.76
C PHE A 686 -17.11 8.32 0.28
N VAL A 687 -18.07 8.70 -0.54
CA VAL A 687 -18.97 7.77 -1.23
C VAL A 687 -18.93 8.10 -2.70
N THR A 688 -18.70 7.09 -3.54
CA THR A 688 -18.65 7.26 -4.99
C THR A 688 -19.48 6.19 -5.71
N THR A 689 -20.01 6.52 -6.89
CA THR A 689 -20.77 5.55 -7.72
C THR A 689 -19.89 4.69 -8.62
N LYS A 690 -18.59 4.98 -8.69
CA LYS A 690 -17.57 4.16 -9.35
C LYS A 690 -16.31 4.14 -8.49
N ALA A 691 -15.55 3.07 -8.54
CA ALA A 691 -14.25 3.02 -7.87
C ALA A 691 -13.32 4.12 -8.41
N VAL A 692 -12.61 4.77 -7.49
CA VAL A 692 -11.67 5.85 -7.76
C VAL A 692 -10.36 5.60 -7.03
N ASP A 693 -9.27 6.14 -7.56
CA ASP A 693 -7.97 6.04 -6.92
C ASP A 693 -7.75 7.22 -5.96
N ILE A 694 -7.99 7.01 -4.66
CA ILE A 694 -7.83 8.06 -3.64
C ILE A 694 -6.38 8.40 -3.30
N GLY A 695 -5.39 7.71 -3.85
CA GLY A 695 -4.02 7.94 -3.41
C GLY A 695 -3.41 9.31 -3.75
N PRO A 696 -3.90 10.13 -4.69
CA PRO A 696 -3.53 11.55 -4.75
C PRO A 696 -3.99 12.37 -3.53
N ILE A 697 -4.92 11.86 -2.73
CA ILE A 697 -5.41 12.48 -1.48
C ILE A 697 -4.53 12.06 -0.29
N GLU A 698 -4.11 10.79 -0.25
CA GLU A 698 -3.30 10.23 0.84
C GLU A 698 -1.97 10.97 1.02
N GLN A 699 -1.69 11.35 2.25
CA GLN A 699 -0.50 12.07 2.66
C GLN A 699 0.09 11.37 3.89
N PRO A 700 1.14 10.54 3.74
CA PRO A 700 1.80 9.92 4.89
C PRO A 700 2.56 10.95 5.73
N GLU A 701 2.93 10.58 6.96
CA GLU A 701 3.79 11.40 7.84
C GLU A 701 5.08 11.81 7.12
N SER A 702 5.45 13.09 7.24
CA SER A 702 6.63 13.66 6.59
C SER A 702 7.90 12.90 7.01
N PRO A 703 8.64 12.26 6.08
CA PRO A 703 9.91 11.64 6.43
C PRO A 703 10.94 12.73 6.68
N ARG A 704 11.22 13.02 7.95
CA ARG A 704 12.36 13.85 8.33
C ARG A 704 13.66 13.11 7.97
N ALA A 705 14.29 13.61 6.92
CA ALA A 705 15.65 13.39 6.42
C ALA A 705 16.04 11.98 5.90
N ASP A 706 16.62 12.04 4.70
CA ASP A 706 17.47 11.08 3.98
C ASP A 706 16.87 9.76 3.46
N GLY A 707 16.57 9.78 2.15
CA GLY A 707 16.37 8.59 1.31
C GLY A 707 16.40 8.97 -0.17
N LYS A 708 17.32 8.40 -0.95
CA LYS A 708 17.38 8.62 -2.40
C LYS A 708 16.21 7.90 -3.07
N LEU A 709 15.15 8.64 -3.40
CA LEU A 709 14.05 8.18 -4.26
C LEU A 709 14.56 7.74 -5.63
N ARG A 710 14.38 6.46 -5.96
CA ARG A 710 14.59 5.90 -7.30
C ARG A 710 13.26 5.26 -7.76
N SER A 711 12.99 5.17 -9.07
CA SER A 711 11.76 4.52 -9.60
C SER A 711 11.94 3.86 -10.96
N ALA A 712 11.16 2.78 -11.16
CA ALA A 712 10.95 2.02 -12.38
C ALA A 712 10.40 2.81 -13.58
N MET A 713 10.67 2.26 -14.77
CA MET A 713 9.99 2.58 -16.04
C MET A 713 8.69 1.81 -16.21
N LEU A 714 7.74 2.41 -16.92
CA LEU A 714 6.41 1.87 -17.14
C LEU A 714 5.80 2.30 -18.48
N VAL A 715 5.03 1.41 -19.11
CA VAL A 715 4.27 1.68 -20.34
C VAL A 715 2.92 0.90 -20.34
N PRO A 716 1.84 1.41 -19.73
CA PRO A 716 0.52 0.75 -19.70
C PRO A 716 -0.46 1.25 -20.76
N LYS A 717 -1.32 0.35 -21.30
CA LYS A 717 -2.40 0.64 -22.28
C LYS A 717 -3.60 1.40 -21.69
N LYS A 718 -4.20 2.17 -22.60
CA LYS A 718 -5.39 3.05 -22.54
C LYS A 718 -6.34 2.77 -21.37
N ILE A 719 -6.33 3.65 -20.38
CA ILE A 719 -7.28 3.66 -19.26
C ILE A 719 -8.57 4.36 -19.71
N ALA A 720 -9.73 3.78 -19.40
CA ALA A 720 -11.04 4.37 -19.71
C ALA A 720 -11.27 5.64 -18.89
N THR A 721 -11.99 6.61 -19.45
CA THR A 721 -12.34 7.85 -18.76
C THR A 721 -13.63 7.67 -17.93
N PRO A 722 -13.65 7.98 -16.62
CA PRO A 722 -14.83 7.81 -15.77
C PRO A 722 -15.81 8.97 -15.99
N SER A 723 -16.63 8.89 -17.05
CA SER A 723 -17.74 9.84 -17.22
C SER A 723 -18.89 9.52 -16.27
N GLY A 724 -19.52 10.54 -15.68
CA GLY A 724 -20.74 10.39 -14.87
C GLY A 724 -20.52 9.87 -13.44
N LEU A 725 -19.29 9.96 -12.92
CA LEU A 725 -19.02 9.71 -11.51
C LEU A 725 -19.81 10.72 -10.65
N LYS A 726 -20.58 10.22 -9.69
CA LYS A 726 -21.13 11.04 -8.60
C LYS A 726 -20.38 10.71 -7.33
N TRP A 727 -20.16 11.71 -6.49
CA TRP A 727 -19.52 11.52 -5.19
C TRP A 727 -20.07 12.48 -4.15
N ALA A 728 -20.00 12.03 -2.90
CA ALA A 728 -20.32 12.82 -1.73
C ALA A 728 -19.29 12.56 -0.63
N SER A 729 -19.14 13.50 0.32
CA SER A 729 -18.29 13.29 1.49
C SER A 729 -18.91 13.87 2.76
N LYS A 730 -18.54 13.30 3.90
CA LYS A 730 -18.83 13.85 5.23
C LYS A 730 -17.57 13.83 6.07
N THR A 731 -17.28 14.96 6.69
CA THR A 731 -16.23 15.09 7.70
C THR A 731 -16.89 15.02 9.07
N ILE A 732 -16.34 14.19 9.94
CA ILE A 732 -16.68 14.08 11.35
C ILE A 732 -15.45 14.56 12.13
N THR A 733 -15.63 15.60 12.95
CA THR A 733 -14.56 16.08 13.83
C THR A 733 -14.60 15.30 15.12
N ILE A 734 -13.46 14.80 15.59
CA ILE A 734 -13.35 14.07 16.84
C ILE A 734 -12.46 14.88 17.77
N VAL A 735 -13.03 15.28 18.90
CA VAL A 735 -12.31 15.99 19.96
C VAL A 735 -12.08 15.00 21.09
N SER A 736 -10.82 14.60 21.28
CA SER A 736 -10.37 13.71 22.35
C SER A 736 -9.99 14.53 23.57
N LYS A 737 -10.55 14.25 24.76
CA LYS A 737 -10.21 14.98 26.00
C LYS A 737 -9.72 14.04 27.10
N ARG A 738 -8.60 14.37 27.74
CA ARG A 738 -8.06 13.63 28.88
C ARG A 738 -8.97 13.78 30.09
N ASN A 739 -9.34 12.66 30.72
CA ASN A 739 -10.14 12.68 31.95
C ASN A 739 -9.37 13.34 33.12
N LYS A 740 -9.76 14.56 33.49
CA LYS A 740 -9.07 15.38 34.52
C LYS A 740 -9.23 14.87 35.96
N ASN A 741 -10.13 13.90 36.20
CA ASN A 741 -10.41 13.39 37.56
C ASN A 741 -9.32 12.46 38.13
N VAL A 742 -8.29 12.11 37.37
CA VAL A 742 -7.22 11.20 37.81
C VAL A 742 -5.93 11.96 38.21
N ILE A 743 -5.67 13.12 37.61
CA ILE A 743 -4.44 13.90 37.87
C ILE A 743 -4.42 14.51 39.28
N SER A 744 -5.59 14.70 39.91
CA SER A 744 -5.68 15.26 41.27
C SER A 744 -5.26 14.29 42.38
N LYS A 745 -5.17 12.97 42.13
CA LYS A 745 -4.79 11.98 43.15
C LYS A 745 -3.29 11.66 43.20
N ALA A 746 -2.51 12.07 42.20
CA ALA A 746 -1.07 11.76 42.14
C ALA A 746 -0.17 12.78 42.90
N LYS A 747 -0.72 13.86 43.45
CA LYS A 747 0.04 14.91 44.16
C LYS A 747 -0.18 14.99 45.67
N SER A 748 -0.75 13.96 46.30
CA SER A 748 -0.89 13.89 47.76
C SER A 748 -0.33 12.58 48.32
N LYS A 749 0.98 12.37 48.21
CA LYS A 749 1.69 11.54 49.20
C LYS A 749 2.49 12.50 50.11
N PRO A 750 2.21 12.54 51.41
CA PRO A 750 3.06 13.30 52.33
C PRO A 750 4.43 12.61 52.40
N PRO A 751 5.52 13.35 52.67
CA PRO A 751 6.80 12.72 52.96
C PRO A 751 6.66 11.98 54.29
N MET A 752 6.85 10.66 54.25
CA MET A 752 6.99 9.86 55.46
C MET A 752 8.46 9.93 55.93
N PRO A 753 8.69 9.94 57.25
CA PRO A 753 9.98 10.24 57.89
C PRO A 753 11.07 9.20 57.66
#